data_AF-R7HD08-F1
#
_entry.id   AF-R7HD08-F1
#
_cell.length_a   1.000
_cell.length_b   1.000
_cell.length_c   1.000
_cell.angle_alpha   90.00
_cell.angle_beta   90.00
_cell.angle_gamma   90.00
#
_symmetry.space_group_name_H-M   'P 1'
#
loop_
_entity.id
_entity.type
_entity.pdbx_description
1 polymer ?
#
loop_
_entity_poly.entity_id
_entity_poly.type
_entity_poly.pdbx_seq_one_letter_code
_entity_poly.pdbx_strand_id
1 'polypeptide(L)'
;MKNHQTELTENEELCDLYRKKAEELVSQMTIEELADQTLNSAPPIERLNIKGYDWWNEGLHGVARAGTATVFPQAIGLAAAFDEDLMEQVADAVSTEGRAKFNMQQKYGDVGRYKGLTFWAPNINIFRDPRWGRGHETYGEDPYLTARLGIRYIKGLQGHDAHYLKSAACVKHFAVHSGPEGLRHSFNAEVTKKDLYETYLSAFHACIKEAKPEAVMGAYNRVNGEPCCGSKTLLTDILRNEWHFKGHVVSDCFALRDFYQHHMVTKDAVESAALAMNNGCDLNCGHMYLHLSEAVSRGMVSESRLRAAVTNLYTTRLKLGMEQDKELPDNPYDKIPYSVVDSVEMREFNESVSEKTFVLLKNNGILPLNREKLRTIAVIGPNADSRRALVGNYEGTASRYITISEGIQDYVGDSVRVLVSEGCDLYKENWKKNRIAEVREMAEMSDVVILCLGLDAGIEGEQGDAGNDFASGDKPDLKLPGEQNQILEAALDSGKPVVVLLLSGSALAVNTAQERAAAVMQCWYPGAQGGRAAARILFGEVSPQGHLPVTFYKSTEELPEFTDYSMKNRTYRYMKQEALYPFGYGLTYTSFSYDNMECGAGRQTFQKMKAGEKIQLPVSVRVCNTGNFDCAETVQVYVKALCDGSPNPQLKGFGKVFLKAGEEKQVTVWLSEEAFELYDENGQIYFTDEGYTVYIGGSQPDTRSRTLTGTIPLRQNLWSEVVNNT
;
A
#
# COMPACT_ATOMS: atom_id res chain seq x y z
N MET A 1 -10.28 32.49 3.77
CA MET A 1 -9.15 32.51 2.82
C MET A 1 -7.87 32.35 3.64
N LYS A 2 -7.35 31.14 3.79
CA LYS A 2 -5.99 30.97 4.31
C LYS A 2 -5.07 31.50 3.21
N ASN A 3 -4.12 32.38 3.54
CA ASN A 3 -3.04 32.72 2.62
C ASN A 3 -2.32 31.39 2.33
N HIS A 4 -2.54 30.79 1.16
CA HIS A 4 -1.80 29.62 0.73
C HIS A 4 -0.40 30.09 0.35
N GLN A 5 0.50 30.06 1.33
CA GLN A 5 1.91 30.07 1.04
C GLN A 5 2.21 28.78 0.24
N THR A 6 2.89 28.91 -0.89
CA THR A 6 3.27 27.77 -1.73
C THR A 6 4.14 26.81 -0.92
N GLU A 7 3.74 25.55 -0.86
CA GLU A 7 4.47 24.48 -0.18
C GLU A 7 5.83 24.25 -0.85
N LEU A 8 6.82 23.77 -0.10
CA LEU A 8 8.19 23.62 -0.60
C LEU A 8 8.29 22.81 -1.90
N THR A 9 7.52 21.72 -2.01
CA THR A 9 7.52 20.84 -3.20
C THR A 9 7.00 21.52 -4.46
N GLU A 10 6.26 22.61 -4.31
CA GLU A 10 5.74 23.45 -5.41
C GLU A 10 6.55 24.73 -5.61
N ASN A 11 7.57 24.99 -4.78
CA ASN A 11 8.41 26.17 -4.84
C ASN A 11 9.74 25.87 -5.55
N GLU A 12 9.75 26.04 -6.88
CA GLU A 12 10.94 25.78 -7.72
C GLU A 12 12.12 26.69 -7.35
N GLU A 13 11.88 27.98 -7.08
CA GLU A 13 12.94 28.94 -6.72
C GLU A 13 13.67 28.54 -5.43
N LEU A 14 12.92 28.11 -4.42
CA LEU A 14 13.50 27.66 -3.15
C LEU A 14 14.20 26.30 -3.31
N CYS A 15 13.65 25.40 -4.11
CA CYS A 15 14.32 24.14 -4.44
C CYS A 15 15.66 24.37 -5.16
N ASP A 16 15.71 25.33 -6.09
CA ASP A 16 16.94 25.71 -6.80
C ASP A 16 17.96 26.36 -5.85
N LEU A 17 17.49 27.17 -4.90
CA LEU A 17 18.35 27.73 -3.84
C LEU A 17 18.98 26.61 -3.00
N TYR A 18 18.18 25.63 -2.55
CA TYR A 18 18.71 24.49 -1.81
C TYR A 18 19.72 23.69 -2.62
N ARG A 19 19.45 23.48 -3.91
CA ARG A 19 20.39 22.80 -4.80
C ARG A 19 21.71 23.55 -4.93
N LYS A 20 21.67 24.87 -5.13
CA LYS A 20 22.88 25.70 -5.21
C LYS A 20 23.69 25.64 -3.90
N LYS A 21 23.02 25.70 -2.75
CA LYS A 21 23.68 25.55 -1.44
C LYS A 21 24.30 24.16 -1.26
N ALA A 22 23.64 23.11 -1.75
CA ALA A 22 24.21 21.77 -1.80
C ALA A 22 25.46 21.72 -2.68
N GLU A 23 25.45 22.32 -3.88
CA GLU A 23 26.61 22.38 -4.77
C GLU A 23 27.81 23.10 -4.12
N GLU A 24 27.57 24.21 -3.42
CA GLU A 24 28.60 24.96 -2.69
C GLU A 24 29.24 24.11 -1.58
N LEU A 25 28.43 23.35 -0.82
CA LEU A 25 28.92 22.46 0.23
C LEU A 25 29.70 21.27 -0.36
N VAL A 26 29.14 20.62 -1.38
CA VAL A 26 29.72 19.45 -2.06
C VAL A 26 31.04 19.81 -2.75
N SER A 27 31.19 21.03 -3.27
CA SER A 27 32.44 21.49 -3.89
C SER A 27 33.64 21.45 -2.94
N GLN A 28 33.40 21.49 -1.63
CA GLN A 28 34.44 21.47 -0.61
C GLN A 28 34.86 20.05 -0.21
N MET A 29 34.17 19.00 -0.67
CA MET A 29 34.45 17.60 -0.34
C MET A 29 35.55 17.00 -1.23
N THR A 30 36.36 16.13 -0.63
CA THR A 30 37.30 15.24 -1.32
C THR A 30 36.57 14.10 -2.00
N ILE A 31 37.23 13.36 -2.89
CA ILE A 31 36.62 12.22 -3.60
C ILE A 31 36.22 11.11 -2.62
N GLU A 32 37.03 10.89 -1.59
CA GLU A 32 36.79 9.90 -0.53
C GLU A 32 35.55 10.27 0.28
N GLU A 33 35.45 11.52 0.74
CA GLU A 33 34.26 11.97 1.47
C GLU A 33 33.01 11.94 0.59
N LEU A 34 33.11 12.29 -0.70
CA LEU A 34 32.00 12.16 -1.64
C LEU A 34 31.52 10.71 -1.75
N ALA A 35 32.43 9.76 -1.92
CA ALA A 35 32.08 8.34 -2.00
C ALA A 35 31.41 7.87 -0.70
N ASP A 36 31.95 8.23 0.46
CA ASP A 36 31.40 7.88 1.77
C ASP A 36 29.99 8.44 1.99
N GLN A 37 29.69 9.64 1.49
CA GLN A 37 28.34 10.23 1.59
C GLN A 37 27.28 9.55 0.70
N THR A 38 27.68 8.63 -0.18
CA THR A 38 26.75 7.85 -1.02
C THR A 38 26.37 6.50 -0.42
N LEU A 39 26.80 6.20 0.80
CA LEU A 39 26.38 5.03 1.57
C LEU A 39 25.14 5.37 2.41
N ASN A 40 24.24 4.40 2.62
CA ASN A 40 23.12 4.62 3.54
C ASN A 40 23.58 5.00 4.95
N SER A 41 24.70 4.46 5.43
CA SER A 41 25.33 4.88 6.68
C SER A 41 26.42 5.90 6.40
N ALA A 42 26.04 7.14 6.11
CA ALA A 42 26.97 8.20 5.75
C ALA A 42 27.74 8.70 7.00
N PRO A 43 29.08 8.65 7.00
CA PRO A 43 29.88 9.08 8.15
C PRO A 43 29.86 10.61 8.32
N PRO A 44 30.21 11.13 9.52
CA PRO A 44 30.41 12.56 9.70
C PRO A 44 31.62 13.08 8.89
N ILE A 45 31.57 14.35 8.50
CA ILE A 45 32.72 15.07 7.94
C ILE A 45 33.08 16.19 8.93
N GLU A 46 33.97 15.89 9.86
CA GLU A 46 34.29 16.77 11.00
C GLU A 46 34.83 18.14 10.54
N ARG A 47 35.70 18.18 9.53
CA ARG A 47 36.29 19.43 9.02
C ARG A 47 35.25 20.37 8.40
N LEU A 48 34.11 19.84 7.94
CA LEU A 48 33.00 20.60 7.39
C LEU A 48 31.84 20.75 8.40
N ASN A 49 32.02 20.27 9.63
CA ASN A 49 31.00 20.25 10.68
C ASN A 49 29.69 19.56 10.23
N ILE A 50 29.80 18.50 9.43
CA ILE A 50 28.67 17.70 8.97
C ILE A 50 28.53 16.49 9.89
N LYS A 51 27.34 16.31 10.46
CA LYS A 51 27.01 15.12 11.26
C LYS A 51 26.81 13.90 10.35
N GLY A 52 27.15 12.73 10.89
CA GLY A 52 26.79 11.46 10.28
C GLY A 52 25.27 11.31 10.16
N TYR A 53 24.83 10.53 9.19
CA TYR A 53 23.42 10.36 8.88
C TYR A 53 23.17 8.97 8.32
N ASP A 54 22.23 8.22 8.90
CA ASP A 54 21.73 7.00 8.28
C ASP A 54 20.45 7.28 7.49
N TRP A 55 20.53 7.08 6.18
CA TRP A 55 19.43 7.25 5.23
C TRP A 55 18.35 6.19 5.38
N TRP A 56 18.65 5.06 6.01
CA TRP A 56 17.72 3.96 6.14
C TRP A 56 16.76 4.19 7.31
N ASN A 57 15.56 4.65 6.99
CA ASN A 57 14.42 4.62 7.88
C ASN A 57 13.17 4.07 7.17
N GLU A 58 12.22 3.55 7.94
CA GLU A 58 11.03 2.87 7.44
C GLU A 58 9.79 3.47 8.09
N GLY A 59 8.75 3.65 7.29
CA GLY A 59 7.52 4.33 7.69
C GLY A 59 6.35 3.84 6.87
N LEU A 60 6.16 2.51 6.77
CA LEU A 60 5.15 1.92 5.88
C LEU A 60 3.72 2.11 6.41
N HIS A 61 3.52 1.90 7.72
CA HIS A 61 2.24 2.06 8.41
C HIS A 61 2.43 2.45 9.89
N GLY A 62 3.47 3.23 10.15
CA GLY A 62 4.02 3.51 11.47
C GLY A 62 5.53 3.67 11.38
N VAL A 63 6.16 4.43 12.28
CA VAL A 63 7.64 4.51 12.29
C VAL A 63 8.21 3.17 12.74
N ALA A 64 8.90 2.46 11.83
CA ALA A 64 9.32 1.10 12.09
C ALA A 64 10.65 1.03 12.84
N ARG A 65 10.84 -0.05 13.63
CA ARG A 65 12.14 -0.45 14.21
C ARG A 65 12.88 0.63 15.04
N ALA A 66 12.20 1.72 15.40
CA ALA A 66 12.75 2.87 16.13
C ALA A 66 12.07 3.07 17.50
N GLY A 67 11.81 1.98 18.22
CA GLY A 67 11.17 1.97 19.54
C GLY A 67 9.64 2.17 19.48
N THR A 68 9.08 2.74 20.55
CA THR A 68 7.61 2.88 20.69
C THR A 68 7.01 3.73 19.57
N ALA A 69 5.98 3.27 18.87
CA ALA A 69 5.32 4.01 17.79
C ALA A 69 3.87 3.56 17.63
N THR A 70 3.05 4.41 17.01
CA THR A 70 1.72 3.99 16.58
C THR A 70 1.83 3.00 15.42
N VAL A 71 1.16 1.85 15.52
CA VAL A 71 1.17 0.79 14.49
C VAL A 71 -0.20 0.72 13.84
N PHE A 72 -0.39 1.44 12.73
CA PHE A 72 -1.64 1.48 11.95
C PHE A 72 -1.89 0.15 11.23
N PRO A 73 -3.09 -0.08 10.67
CA PRO A 73 -3.30 -1.20 9.76
C PRO A 73 -2.23 -1.23 8.66
N GLN A 74 -1.87 -2.44 8.24
CA GLN A 74 -0.90 -2.62 7.15
C GLN A 74 -1.42 -1.99 5.84
N ALA A 75 -0.52 -1.63 4.93
CA ALA A 75 -0.82 -0.87 3.71
C ALA A 75 -2.03 -1.40 2.91
N ILE A 76 -2.15 -2.72 2.75
CA ILE A 76 -3.30 -3.32 2.06
C ILE A 76 -4.64 -3.07 2.77
N GLY A 77 -4.63 -3.04 4.11
CA GLY A 77 -5.79 -2.68 4.90
C GLY A 77 -6.13 -1.19 4.75
N LEU A 78 -5.12 -0.31 4.76
CA LEU A 78 -5.34 1.12 4.50
C LEU A 78 -5.94 1.35 3.10
N ALA A 79 -5.51 0.58 2.10
CA ALA A 79 -6.09 0.65 0.75
C ALA A 79 -7.55 0.22 0.71
N ALA A 80 -7.95 -0.73 1.55
CA ALA A 80 -9.34 -1.15 1.67
C ALA A 80 -10.29 -0.03 2.17
N ALA A 81 -9.76 1.06 2.72
CA ALA A 81 -10.57 2.21 3.10
C ALA A 81 -11.05 3.05 1.91
N PHE A 82 -10.39 3.00 0.74
CA PHE A 82 -10.70 3.85 -0.43
C PHE A 82 -10.88 5.33 -0.06
N ASP A 83 -9.95 5.86 0.74
CA ASP A 83 -10.05 7.18 1.36
C ASP A 83 -8.72 7.93 1.26
N GLU A 84 -8.65 8.85 0.30
CA GLU A 84 -7.48 9.70 0.03
C GLU A 84 -7.12 10.60 1.21
N ASP A 85 -8.12 11.08 1.97
CA ASP A 85 -7.89 11.98 3.10
C ASP A 85 -7.39 11.20 4.31
N LEU A 86 -7.96 10.02 4.58
CA LEU A 86 -7.46 9.13 5.62
C LEU A 86 -5.99 8.74 5.38
N MET A 87 -5.62 8.49 4.12
CA MET A 87 -4.24 8.11 3.78
C MET A 87 -3.24 9.23 4.08
N GLU A 88 -3.58 10.49 3.76
CA GLU A 88 -2.75 11.65 4.10
C GLU A 88 -2.66 11.86 5.62
N GLN A 89 -3.77 11.68 6.35
CA GLN A 89 -3.80 11.79 7.81
C GLN A 89 -2.92 10.73 8.49
N VAL A 90 -2.96 9.49 8.00
CA VAL A 90 -2.08 8.41 8.51
C VAL A 90 -0.61 8.76 8.26
N ALA A 91 -0.26 9.20 7.05
CA ALA A 91 1.11 9.61 6.74
C ALA A 91 1.58 10.83 7.55
N ASP A 92 0.70 11.80 7.80
CA ASP A 92 1.01 12.95 8.66
C ASP A 92 1.27 12.52 10.11
N ALA A 93 0.52 11.55 10.63
CA ALA A 93 0.78 10.95 11.95
C ALA A 93 2.15 10.27 11.98
N VAL A 94 2.48 9.46 10.96
CA VAL A 94 3.78 8.77 10.83
C VAL A 94 4.93 9.79 10.80
N SER A 95 4.84 10.83 9.98
CA SER A 95 5.89 11.86 9.88
C SER A 95 5.98 12.73 11.14
N THR A 96 4.87 12.95 11.86
CA THR A 96 4.86 13.62 13.18
C THR A 96 5.68 12.83 14.18
N GLU A 97 5.40 11.53 14.33
CA GLU A 97 6.17 10.67 15.21
C GLU A 97 7.63 10.55 14.76
N GLY A 98 7.86 10.49 13.45
CA GLY A 98 9.20 10.49 12.85
C GLY A 98 10.03 11.69 13.29
N ARG A 99 9.47 12.90 13.19
CA ARG A 99 10.11 14.14 13.68
C ARG A 99 10.31 14.14 15.18
N ALA A 100 9.30 13.72 15.95
CA ALA A 100 9.40 13.65 17.40
C ALA A 100 10.56 12.75 17.86
N LYS A 101 10.72 11.59 17.21
CA LYS A 101 11.81 10.63 17.44
C LYS A 101 13.15 11.21 17.01
N PHE A 102 13.24 11.75 15.80
CA PHE A 102 14.45 12.40 15.28
C PHE A 102 14.93 13.48 16.24
N ASN A 103 14.07 14.43 16.62
CA ASN A 103 14.43 15.53 17.52
C ASN A 103 15.01 15.01 18.85
N MET A 104 14.40 13.98 19.43
CA MET A 104 14.86 13.38 20.68
C MET A 104 16.19 12.64 20.51
N GLN A 105 16.37 11.89 19.44
CA GLN A 105 17.60 11.13 19.15
C GLN A 105 18.77 12.05 18.85
N GLN A 106 18.55 13.08 18.04
CA GLN A 106 19.56 14.10 17.72
C GLN A 106 20.02 14.88 18.95
N LYS A 107 19.12 15.14 19.92
CA LYS A 107 19.47 15.75 21.21
C LYS A 107 20.51 14.94 21.98
N TYR A 108 20.51 13.61 21.83
CA TYR A 108 21.48 12.71 22.48
C TYR A 108 22.60 12.24 21.54
N GLY A 109 22.73 12.86 20.36
CA GLY A 109 23.81 12.56 19.41
C GLY A 109 23.67 11.21 18.70
N ASP A 110 22.47 10.63 18.65
CA ASP A 110 22.24 9.30 18.09
C ASP A 110 21.74 9.39 16.64
N VAL A 111 22.66 9.16 15.70
CA VAL A 111 22.44 9.28 14.24
C VAL A 111 22.37 7.92 13.53
N GLY A 112 22.18 6.83 14.28
CA GLY A 112 22.21 5.48 13.73
C GLY A 112 21.01 5.12 12.84
N ARG A 113 21.04 3.91 12.28
CA ARG A 113 19.94 3.34 11.47
C ARG A 113 18.56 3.49 12.11
N TYR A 114 17.55 3.76 11.28
CA TYR A 114 16.14 3.99 11.64
C TYR A 114 15.89 5.28 12.44
N LYS A 115 16.85 6.21 12.46
CA LYS A 115 16.77 7.48 13.21
C LYS A 115 16.87 8.70 12.30
N GLY A 116 16.95 8.50 10.98
CA GLY A 116 16.88 9.56 9.98
C GLY A 116 15.45 10.00 9.66
N LEU A 117 15.30 10.96 8.75
CA LEU A 117 14.01 11.48 8.28
C LEU A 117 13.69 11.09 6.84
N THR A 118 14.43 10.13 6.29
CA THR A 118 14.23 9.58 4.95
C THR A 118 13.53 8.23 5.09
N PHE A 119 12.21 8.23 4.88
CA PHE A 119 11.40 7.02 4.99
C PHE A 119 11.34 6.32 3.64
N TRP A 120 11.76 5.06 3.61
CA TRP A 120 11.64 4.17 2.45
C TRP A 120 10.23 3.64 2.28
N ALA A 121 9.29 4.58 2.12
CA ALA A 121 7.86 4.36 1.94
C ALA A 121 7.25 5.48 1.08
N PRO A 122 6.14 5.22 0.37
CA PRO A 122 5.35 3.98 0.37
C PRO A 122 5.86 2.91 -0.62
N ASN A 123 5.43 1.66 -0.41
CA ASN A 123 5.52 0.60 -1.42
C ASN A 123 4.29 0.68 -2.34
N ILE A 124 4.52 1.05 -3.60
CA ILE A 124 3.48 1.28 -4.62
C ILE A 124 3.57 0.27 -5.77
N ASN A 125 4.20 -0.87 -5.53
CA ASN A 125 4.16 -1.98 -6.47
C ASN A 125 2.74 -2.54 -6.59
N ILE A 126 2.43 -3.13 -7.75
CA ILE A 126 1.12 -3.75 -8.00
C ILE A 126 1.11 -5.16 -7.42
N PHE A 127 0.11 -5.48 -6.59
CA PHE A 127 -0.13 -6.83 -6.08
C PHE A 127 -0.72 -7.74 -7.16
N ARG A 128 0.10 -8.01 -8.19
CA ARG A 128 -0.31 -8.70 -9.42
C ARG A 128 -0.69 -10.16 -9.20
N ASP A 129 0.05 -10.86 -8.34
CA ASP A 129 -0.17 -12.28 -8.04
C ASP A 129 -0.46 -12.45 -6.56
N PRO A 130 -1.62 -12.99 -6.17
CA PRO A 130 -2.02 -13.10 -4.75
C PRO A 130 -1.09 -14.00 -3.93
N ARG A 131 -0.22 -14.80 -4.57
CA ARG A 131 0.79 -15.62 -3.88
C ARG A 131 1.94 -14.82 -3.31
N TRP A 132 2.20 -13.61 -3.83
CA TRP A 132 3.34 -12.79 -3.42
C TRP A 132 3.33 -12.50 -1.91
N GLY A 133 4.46 -12.77 -1.26
CA GLY A 133 4.63 -12.61 0.18
C GLY A 133 4.50 -11.17 0.65
N ARG A 134 4.99 -10.21 -0.12
CA ARG A 134 5.00 -8.77 0.23
C ARG A 134 3.83 -7.98 -0.32
N GLY A 135 2.84 -8.65 -0.93
CA GLY A 135 1.69 -7.95 -1.50
C GLY A 135 0.88 -7.16 -0.48
N HIS A 136 0.91 -7.57 0.79
CA HIS A 136 0.30 -6.84 1.90
C HIS A 136 0.94 -5.47 2.19
N GLU A 137 2.19 -5.26 1.76
CA GLU A 137 2.88 -3.96 1.85
C GLU A 137 2.38 -2.95 0.81
N THR A 138 1.53 -3.37 -0.13
CA THR A 138 1.06 -2.54 -1.24
C THR A 138 -0.33 -1.99 -1.02
N TYR A 139 -0.77 -1.11 -1.92
CA TYR A 139 -2.15 -0.63 -1.98
C TYR A 139 -3.06 -1.46 -2.90
N GLY A 140 -2.66 -2.69 -3.23
CA GLY A 140 -3.47 -3.67 -3.93
C GLY A 140 -3.10 -3.86 -5.40
N GLU A 141 -4.06 -4.38 -6.17
CA GLU A 141 -3.81 -4.85 -7.54
C GLU A 141 -4.12 -3.81 -8.63
N ASP A 142 -4.64 -2.65 -8.24
CA ASP A 142 -5.10 -1.61 -9.16
C ASP A 142 -4.12 -0.43 -9.23
N PRO A 143 -3.61 -0.07 -10.43
CA PRO A 143 -2.69 1.06 -10.58
C PRO A 143 -3.30 2.41 -10.20
N TYR A 144 -4.59 2.64 -10.45
CA TYR A 144 -5.24 3.93 -10.15
C TYR A 144 -5.41 4.12 -8.65
N LEU A 145 -5.97 3.13 -7.94
CA LEU A 145 -6.09 3.15 -6.48
C LEU A 145 -4.71 3.33 -5.83
N THR A 146 -3.73 2.57 -6.29
CA THR A 146 -2.35 2.66 -5.79
C THR A 146 -1.75 4.05 -6.00
N ALA A 147 -1.97 4.65 -7.17
CA ALA A 147 -1.52 6.01 -7.47
C ALA A 147 -2.14 7.04 -6.53
N ARG A 148 -3.48 7.07 -6.42
CA ARG A 148 -4.19 8.06 -5.61
C ARG A 148 -3.78 8.00 -4.15
N LEU A 149 -3.74 6.79 -3.58
CA LEU A 149 -3.33 6.59 -2.20
C LEU A 149 -1.84 6.89 -1.97
N GLY A 150 -0.97 6.46 -2.89
CA GLY A 150 0.46 6.76 -2.84
C GLY A 150 0.76 8.25 -2.87
N ILE A 151 0.06 9.02 -3.70
CA ILE A 151 0.18 10.49 -3.76
C ILE A 151 -0.12 11.12 -2.40
N ARG A 152 -1.22 10.72 -1.77
CA ARG A 152 -1.65 11.26 -0.46
C ARG A 152 -0.71 10.84 0.66
N TYR A 153 -0.20 9.61 0.62
CA TYR A 153 0.79 9.14 1.59
C TYR A 153 2.10 9.94 1.50
N ILE A 154 2.61 10.17 0.29
CA ILE A 154 3.82 10.97 0.05
C ILE A 154 3.62 12.39 0.57
N LYS A 155 2.47 13.02 0.28
CA LYS A 155 2.16 14.38 0.75
C LYS A 155 2.11 14.46 2.27
N GLY A 156 1.45 13.53 2.95
CA GLY A 156 1.43 13.50 4.42
C GLY A 156 2.80 13.24 5.05
N LEU A 157 3.66 12.45 4.40
CA LEU A 157 5.04 12.27 4.85
C LEU A 157 5.87 13.55 4.68
N GLN A 158 5.77 14.18 3.51
CA GLN A 158 6.55 15.37 3.17
C GLN A 158 6.09 16.64 3.88
N GLY A 159 4.81 16.70 4.27
CA GLY A 159 4.22 17.86 4.91
C GLY A 159 4.06 19.05 3.96
N HIS A 160 3.43 20.10 4.48
CA HIS A 160 2.96 21.25 3.71
C HIS A 160 3.62 22.57 4.14
N ASP A 161 4.78 22.53 4.79
CA ASP A 161 5.52 23.76 5.11
C ASP A 161 6.16 24.37 3.87
N ALA A 162 6.25 25.70 3.84
CA ALA A 162 6.75 26.44 2.70
C ALA A 162 8.27 26.37 2.53
N HIS A 163 9.00 26.02 3.59
CA HIS A 163 10.47 26.04 3.60
C HIS A 163 11.09 24.67 3.86
N TYR A 164 10.43 23.80 4.63
CA TYR A 164 11.02 22.53 5.03
C TYR A 164 10.10 21.35 4.75
N LEU A 165 10.70 20.21 4.44
CA LEU A 165 10.03 18.92 4.46
C LEU A 165 9.89 18.42 5.89
N LYS A 166 8.73 17.87 6.24
CA LYS A 166 8.51 17.17 7.49
C LYS A 166 9.29 15.85 7.54
N SER A 167 9.28 15.09 6.45
CA SER A 167 10.17 13.96 6.20
C SER A 167 10.33 13.77 4.69
N ALA A 168 11.27 12.94 4.24
CA ALA A 168 11.48 12.67 2.83
C ALA A 168 10.88 11.29 2.49
N ALA A 169 9.91 11.27 1.58
CA ALA A 169 9.30 10.04 1.09
C ALA A 169 10.13 9.40 -0.03
N CYS A 170 10.02 8.08 -0.15
CA CYS A 170 10.72 7.30 -1.15
C CYS A 170 9.80 6.23 -1.72
N VAL A 171 9.38 6.41 -2.97
CA VAL A 171 8.52 5.42 -3.64
C VAL A 171 9.33 4.19 -4.03
N LYS A 172 8.81 3.00 -3.70
CA LYS A 172 9.48 1.72 -3.95
C LYS A 172 8.53 0.64 -4.46
N HIS A 173 9.02 -0.41 -5.12
CA HIS A 173 10.38 -0.64 -5.62
C HIS A 173 10.37 -0.52 -7.15
N PHE A 174 11.16 0.41 -7.68
CA PHE A 174 11.18 0.80 -9.09
C PHE A 174 12.09 -0.14 -9.90
N ALA A 175 11.59 -1.00 -10.78
CA ALA A 175 10.17 -1.24 -11.08
C ALA A 175 9.90 -2.75 -11.27
N VAL A 176 8.62 -3.07 -11.49
CA VAL A 176 8.18 -4.43 -11.85
C VAL A 176 8.60 -5.48 -10.81
N HIS A 177 8.46 -5.12 -9.53
CA HIS A 177 8.81 -5.98 -8.39
C HIS A 177 7.53 -6.46 -7.70
N SER A 178 7.11 -7.69 -8.00
CA SER A 178 5.86 -8.27 -7.48
C SER A 178 6.00 -9.78 -7.22
N GLY A 179 7.16 -10.19 -6.66
CA GLY A 179 7.54 -11.59 -6.43
C GLY A 179 7.93 -12.36 -7.70
N PRO A 180 8.43 -13.60 -7.62
CA PRO A 180 8.63 -14.37 -6.39
C PRO A 180 9.80 -13.82 -5.57
N GLU A 181 9.60 -13.67 -4.26
CA GLU A 181 10.60 -13.24 -3.29
C GLU A 181 11.83 -14.15 -3.30
N GLY A 182 11.63 -15.48 -3.41
CA GLY A 182 12.73 -16.43 -3.46
C GLY A 182 13.69 -16.26 -4.65
N LEU A 183 13.27 -15.55 -5.71
CA LEU A 183 14.09 -15.31 -6.90
C LEU A 183 14.58 -13.86 -7.02
N ARG A 184 14.16 -12.94 -6.14
CA ARG A 184 14.31 -11.49 -6.30
C ARG A 184 15.73 -11.01 -6.65
N HIS A 185 16.75 -11.66 -6.12
CA HIS A 185 18.17 -11.34 -6.33
C HIS A 185 18.74 -11.76 -7.70
N SER A 186 18.01 -12.54 -8.50
CA SER A 186 18.48 -13.05 -9.80
C SER A 186 17.42 -12.96 -10.91
N PHE A 187 16.18 -12.67 -10.53
CA PHE A 187 15.03 -12.68 -11.41
C PHE A 187 15.14 -11.61 -12.50
N ASN A 188 14.75 -11.97 -13.72
CA ASN A 188 14.57 -11.06 -14.84
C ASN A 188 13.09 -11.03 -15.22
N ALA A 189 12.41 -9.95 -14.85
CA ALA A 189 11.03 -9.74 -15.22
C ALA A 189 10.94 -9.34 -16.70
N GLU A 190 10.32 -10.18 -17.52
CA GLU A 190 10.07 -9.90 -18.93
C GLU A 190 8.65 -9.38 -19.10
N VAL A 191 8.52 -8.13 -19.55
CA VAL A 191 7.23 -7.45 -19.75
C VAL A 191 7.21 -6.73 -21.09
N THR A 192 6.03 -6.68 -21.73
CA THR A 192 5.82 -5.85 -22.92
C THR A 192 5.89 -4.37 -22.54
N LYS A 193 6.16 -3.49 -23.52
CA LYS A 193 6.08 -2.05 -23.27
C LYS A 193 4.67 -1.62 -22.85
N LYS A 194 3.65 -2.26 -23.42
CA LYS A 194 2.27 -2.06 -23.00
C LYS A 194 2.09 -2.29 -21.50
N ASP A 195 2.41 -3.49 -21.00
CA ASP A 195 2.22 -3.84 -19.58
C ASP A 195 3.08 -2.97 -18.68
N LEU A 196 4.31 -2.63 -19.13
CA LEU A 196 5.23 -1.75 -18.42
C LEU A 196 4.58 -0.38 -18.14
N TYR A 197 4.08 0.32 -19.17
CA TYR A 197 3.49 1.65 -19.01
C TYR A 197 2.05 1.61 -18.44
N GLU A 198 1.21 0.69 -18.92
CA GLU A 198 -0.22 0.59 -18.56
C GLU A 198 -0.43 0.12 -17.11
N THR A 199 0.50 -0.64 -16.54
CA THR A 199 0.34 -1.25 -15.21
C THR A 199 1.49 -0.93 -14.27
N TYR A 200 2.70 -1.35 -14.60
CA TYR A 200 3.79 -1.35 -13.60
C TYR A 200 4.39 0.02 -13.31
N LEU A 201 4.38 0.93 -14.29
CA LEU A 201 4.93 2.28 -14.15
C LEU A 201 3.87 3.34 -13.83
N SER A 202 2.58 3.04 -14.06
CA SER A 202 1.49 4.01 -13.96
C SER A 202 1.43 4.71 -12.58
N ALA A 203 1.48 3.94 -11.48
CA ALA A 203 1.46 4.52 -10.14
C ALA A 203 2.73 5.33 -9.80
N PHE A 204 3.91 4.88 -10.26
CA PHE A 204 5.15 5.64 -10.10
C PHE A 204 5.10 6.97 -10.85
N HIS A 205 4.63 6.95 -12.10
CA HIS A 205 4.49 8.16 -12.92
C HIS A 205 3.60 9.20 -12.21
N ALA A 206 2.40 8.79 -11.77
CA ALA A 206 1.48 9.66 -11.06
C ALA A 206 2.08 10.23 -9.76
N CYS A 207 2.70 9.37 -8.93
CA CYS A 207 3.36 9.83 -7.70
C CYS A 207 4.48 10.83 -7.98
N ILE A 208 5.31 10.59 -9.01
CA ILE A 208 6.42 11.48 -9.38
C ILE A 208 5.92 12.83 -9.87
N LYS A 209 4.85 12.86 -10.67
CA LYS A 209 4.30 14.10 -11.23
C LYS A 209 3.46 14.89 -10.23
N GLU A 210 2.65 14.24 -9.40
CA GLU A 210 1.66 14.90 -8.54
C GLU A 210 2.10 15.07 -7.08
N ALA A 211 2.99 14.20 -6.58
CA ALA A 211 3.41 14.20 -5.18
C ALA A 211 4.89 14.56 -4.98
N LYS A 212 5.70 14.48 -6.05
CA LYS A 212 7.11 14.87 -6.08
C LYS A 212 7.89 14.30 -4.88
N PRO A 213 7.97 12.95 -4.74
CA PRO A 213 8.74 12.34 -3.68
C PRO A 213 10.22 12.76 -3.77
N GLU A 214 10.92 12.85 -2.64
CA GLU A 214 12.35 13.15 -2.63
C GLU A 214 13.22 11.99 -3.13
N ALA A 215 12.69 10.76 -3.10
CA ALA A 215 13.44 9.58 -3.49
C ALA A 215 12.64 8.55 -4.28
N VAL A 216 13.37 7.76 -5.07
CA VAL A 216 12.88 6.53 -5.72
C VAL A 216 13.85 5.40 -5.37
N MET A 217 13.35 4.27 -4.89
CA MET A 217 14.17 3.09 -4.62
C MET A 217 14.14 2.13 -5.80
N GLY A 218 15.29 1.79 -6.37
CA GLY A 218 15.41 0.76 -7.40
C GLY A 218 15.22 -0.64 -6.83
N ALA A 219 14.56 -1.54 -7.56
CA ALA A 219 14.31 -2.92 -7.12
C ALA A 219 15.52 -3.86 -7.25
N TYR A 220 15.44 -5.05 -6.65
CA TYR A 220 16.43 -6.12 -6.76
C TYR A 220 16.54 -6.75 -8.16
N ASN A 221 15.41 -6.96 -8.82
CA ASN A 221 15.32 -7.72 -10.06
C ASN A 221 15.89 -6.96 -11.27
N ARG A 222 16.03 -7.68 -12.39
CA ARG A 222 16.14 -7.09 -13.71
C ARG A 222 14.77 -6.89 -14.33
N VAL A 223 14.67 -5.94 -15.26
CA VAL A 223 13.52 -5.76 -16.15
C VAL A 223 14.04 -5.76 -17.58
N ASN A 224 13.53 -6.68 -18.39
CA ASN A 224 13.91 -6.82 -19.80
C ASN A 224 15.44 -6.84 -20.01
N GLY A 225 16.18 -7.48 -19.10
CA GLY A 225 17.64 -7.65 -19.16
C GLY A 225 18.49 -6.64 -18.38
N GLU A 226 17.95 -5.49 -17.97
CA GLU A 226 18.68 -4.47 -17.21
C GLU A 226 18.40 -4.56 -15.70
N PRO A 227 19.41 -4.48 -14.80
CA PRO A 227 19.15 -4.44 -13.36
C PRO A 227 18.48 -3.13 -12.97
N CYS A 228 17.41 -3.17 -12.19
CA CYS A 228 16.62 -1.97 -11.88
C CYS A 228 17.45 -0.83 -11.28
N CYS A 229 18.34 -1.13 -10.32
CA CYS A 229 19.23 -0.13 -9.70
C CYS A 229 20.38 0.36 -10.60
N GLY A 230 20.52 -0.20 -11.82
CA GLY A 230 21.57 0.16 -12.78
C GLY A 230 21.05 0.25 -14.19
N SER A 231 19.74 0.47 -14.36
CA SER A 231 19.07 0.47 -15.65
C SER A 231 19.11 1.86 -16.25
N LYS A 232 19.69 1.97 -17.45
CA LYS A 232 19.64 3.23 -18.22
C LYS A 232 18.20 3.52 -18.63
N THR A 233 17.48 2.48 -19.06
CA THR A 233 16.09 2.61 -19.52
C THR A 233 15.19 3.16 -18.41
N LEU A 234 15.20 2.53 -17.22
CA LEU A 234 14.34 2.94 -16.12
C LEU A 234 14.80 4.25 -15.47
N LEU A 235 16.06 4.33 -15.06
CA LEU A 235 16.53 5.43 -14.21
C LEU A 235 16.91 6.68 -15.00
N THR A 236 17.41 6.55 -16.23
CA THR A 236 17.83 7.70 -17.03
C THR A 236 16.76 8.09 -18.02
N ASP A 237 16.38 7.19 -18.91
CA ASP A 237 15.48 7.52 -20.02
C ASP A 237 14.06 7.83 -19.51
N ILE A 238 13.48 6.96 -18.70
CA ILE A 238 12.13 7.16 -18.18
C ILE A 238 12.14 8.15 -17.00
N LEU A 239 12.81 7.80 -15.90
CA LEU A 239 12.68 8.56 -14.65
C LEU A 239 13.21 9.99 -14.74
N ARG A 240 14.40 10.20 -15.32
CA ARG A 240 15.04 11.53 -15.39
C ARG A 240 14.66 12.29 -16.65
N ASN A 241 14.66 11.65 -17.83
CA ASN A 241 14.43 12.35 -19.09
C ASN A 241 12.94 12.51 -19.42
N GLU A 242 12.13 11.46 -19.35
CA GLU A 242 10.69 11.55 -19.63
C GLU A 242 9.92 12.17 -18.45
N TRP A 243 10.20 11.73 -17.22
CA TRP A 243 9.42 12.12 -16.05
C TRP A 243 9.98 13.34 -15.31
N HIS A 244 11.21 13.76 -15.63
CA HIS A 244 11.88 14.92 -15.03
C HIS A 244 12.04 14.84 -13.51
N PHE A 245 12.19 13.64 -12.95
CA PHE A 245 12.40 13.44 -11.52
C PHE A 245 13.66 14.21 -11.03
N LYS A 246 13.52 14.96 -9.93
CA LYS A 246 14.57 15.85 -9.39
C LYS A 246 15.19 15.38 -8.08
N GLY A 247 14.60 14.38 -7.42
CA GLY A 247 15.10 13.81 -6.16
C GLY A 247 16.33 12.92 -6.34
N HIS A 248 16.60 12.02 -5.41
CA HIS A 248 17.70 11.05 -5.50
C HIS A 248 17.19 9.62 -5.73
N VAL A 249 18.02 8.78 -6.34
CA VAL A 249 17.73 7.33 -6.46
C VAL A 249 18.54 6.57 -5.43
N VAL A 250 17.89 5.67 -4.69
CA VAL A 250 18.54 4.75 -3.76
C VAL A 250 18.42 3.32 -4.26
N SER A 251 19.45 2.49 -4.08
CA SER A 251 19.32 1.06 -4.34
C SER A 251 18.54 0.37 -3.21
N ASP A 252 17.78 -0.67 -3.51
CA ASP A 252 17.41 -1.63 -2.46
C ASP A 252 18.67 -2.25 -1.82
N CYS A 253 18.52 -2.78 -0.61
CA CYS A 253 19.61 -3.17 0.26
C CYS A 253 20.38 -4.37 -0.28
N PHE A 254 21.63 -4.12 -0.69
CA PHE A 254 22.52 -5.05 -1.38
C PHE A 254 22.15 -5.36 -2.84
N ALA A 255 21.15 -4.71 -3.45
CA ALA A 255 20.78 -4.94 -4.86
C ALA A 255 21.95 -4.70 -5.83
N LEU A 256 22.83 -3.74 -5.54
CA LEU A 256 24.03 -3.49 -6.36
C LEU A 256 25.06 -4.63 -6.30
N ARG A 257 25.09 -5.40 -5.20
CA ARG A 257 25.97 -6.56 -5.06
C ARG A 257 25.51 -7.69 -5.99
N ASP A 258 24.21 -7.82 -6.18
CA ASP A 258 23.61 -8.84 -7.01
C ASP A 258 24.04 -8.73 -8.47
N PHE A 259 24.45 -7.55 -8.94
CA PHE A 259 24.87 -7.32 -10.33
C PHE A 259 25.98 -8.29 -10.77
N TYR A 260 26.98 -8.53 -9.92
CA TYR A 260 28.11 -9.42 -10.24
C TYR A 260 27.98 -10.79 -9.55
N GLN A 261 27.21 -10.91 -8.47
CA GLN A 261 27.07 -12.18 -7.73
C GLN A 261 25.92 -13.06 -8.20
N HIS A 262 24.84 -12.48 -8.72
CA HIS A 262 23.59 -13.20 -9.00
C HIS A 262 23.07 -12.94 -10.41
N HIS A 263 22.96 -11.67 -10.82
CA HIS A 263 22.53 -11.28 -12.16
C HIS A 263 23.60 -11.49 -13.24
N MET A 264 24.87 -11.51 -12.83
CA MET A 264 26.05 -11.72 -13.69
C MET A 264 26.15 -10.72 -14.87
N VAL A 265 25.73 -9.47 -14.63
CA VAL A 265 25.76 -8.38 -15.64
C VAL A 265 27.04 -7.54 -15.58
N THR A 266 27.83 -7.69 -14.51
CA THR A 266 29.15 -7.07 -14.32
C THR A 266 30.14 -8.12 -13.81
N LYS A 267 31.45 -7.88 -13.95
CA LYS A 267 32.49 -8.85 -13.58
C LYS A 267 32.84 -8.83 -12.09
N ASP A 268 32.78 -7.66 -11.47
CA ASP A 268 33.22 -7.45 -10.09
C ASP A 268 32.48 -6.28 -9.42
N ALA A 269 32.81 -6.05 -8.16
CA ALA A 269 32.20 -5.01 -7.34
C ALA A 269 32.43 -3.58 -7.85
N VAL A 270 33.58 -3.30 -8.47
CA VAL A 270 33.94 -1.98 -8.98
C VAL A 270 33.14 -1.68 -10.25
N GLU A 271 33.01 -2.66 -11.14
CA GLU A 271 32.13 -2.57 -12.31
C GLU A 271 30.66 -2.39 -11.90
N SER A 272 30.18 -3.09 -10.86
CA SER A 272 28.82 -2.90 -10.34
C SER A 272 28.57 -1.49 -9.80
N ALA A 273 29.48 -0.97 -8.98
CA ALA A 273 29.37 0.38 -8.43
C ALA A 273 29.40 1.42 -9.55
N ALA A 274 30.27 1.26 -10.54
CA ALA A 274 30.37 2.16 -11.68
C ALA A 274 29.12 2.14 -12.56
N LEU A 275 28.58 0.95 -12.88
CA LEU A 275 27.36 0.81 -13.68
C LEU A 275 26.17 1.51 -13.01
N ALA A 276 25.96 1.26 -11.72
CA ALA A 276 24.86 1.86 -10.96
C ALA A 276 24.98 3.38 -10.86
N MET A 277 26.17 3.88 -10.50
CA MET A 277 26.42 5.31 -10.37
C MET A 277 26.22 6.03 -11.71
N ASN A 278 26.81 5.52 -12.79
CA ASN A 278 26.69 6.14 -14.12
C ASN A 278 25.24 6.16 -14.65
N ASN A 279 24.42 5.17 -14.31
CA ASN A 279 23.02 5.09 -14.74
C ASN A 279 22.03 5.77 -13.80
N GLY A 280 22.49 6.49 -12.77
CA GLY A 280 21.64 7.39 -12.00
C GLY A 280 21.28 6.93 -10.58
N CYS A 281 21.84 5.83 -10.07
CA CYS A 281 21.68 5.43 -8.67
C CYS A 281 22.60 6.28 -7.79
N ASP A 282 22.03 7.18 -6.99
CA ASP A 282 22.80 8.18 -6.24
C ASP A 282 23.26 7.67 -4.86
N LEU A 283 22.47 6.81 -4.23
CA LEU A 283 22.69 6.27 -2.89
C LEU A 283 22.68 4.73 -2.91
N ASN A 284 23.60 4.10 -2.19
CA ASN A 284 23.62 2.64 -2.02
C ASN A 284 23.15 2.26 -0.61
N CYS A 285 22.03 1.54 -0.52
CA CYS A 285 21.78 0.71 0.67
C CYS A 285 22.71 -0.51 0.61
N GLY A 286 23.76 -0.51 1.44
CA GLY A 286 24.80 -1.53 1.42
C GLY A 286 26.20 -0.93 1.37
N HIS A 287 27.13 -1.66 0.76
CA HIS A 287 28.57 -1.37 0.82
C HIS A 287 29.25 -1.26 -0.55
N MET A 288 28.51 -1.38 -1.64
CA MET A 288 29.09 -1.39 -2.99
C MET A 288 29.74 -0.05 -3.34
N TYR A 289 29.23 1.05 -2.78
CA TYR A 289 29.77 2.38 -3.04
C TYR A 289 31.07 2.71 -2.29
N LEU A 290 31.55 1.82 -1.40
CA LEU A 290 32.94 1.86 -0.90
C LEU A 290 33.97 1.73 -2.04
N HIS A 291 33.56 1.21 -3.21
CA HIS A 291 34.41 1.06 -4.38
C HIS A 291 34.41 2.28 -5.31
N LEU A 292 33.64 3.34 -5.02
CA LEU A 292 33.53 4.49 -5.93
C LEU A 292 34.81 5.31 -6.03
N SER A 293 35.58 5.47 -4.95
CA SER A 293 36.88 6.15 -5.02
C SER A 293 37.84 5.43 -5.98
N GLU A 294 37.84 4.09 -5.95
CA GLU A 294 38.60 3.29 -6.92
C GLU A 294 38.05 3.48 -8.34
N ALA A 295 36.73 3.38 -8.53
CA ALA A 295 36.09 3.55 -9.84
C ALA A 295 36.40 4.92 -10.47
N VAL A 296 36.42 5.99 -9.68
CA VAL A 296 36.81 7.34 -10.12
C VAL A 296 38.30 7.37 -10.50
N SER A 297 39.18 6.82 -9.65
CA SER A 297 40.62 6.77 -9.94
C SER A 297 40.96 6.01 -11.23
N ARG A 298 40.13 5.01 -11.57
CA ARG A 298 40.23 4.21 -12.81
C ARG A 298 39.52 4.84 -14.01
N GLY A 299 38.89 6.01 -13.86
CA GLY A 299 38.13 6.68 -14.91
C GLY A 299 36.83 5.98 -15.30
N MET A 300 36.33 5.05 -14.48
CA MET A 300 35.08 4.32 -14.73
C MET A 300 33.84 5.14 -14.34
N VAL A 301 34.00 6.07 -13.39
CA VAL A 301 32.99 7.06 -12.99
C VAL A 301 33.64 8.43 -13.05
N SER A 302 32.96 9.43 -13.61
CA SER A 302 33.48 10.80 -13.58
C SER A 302 33.29 11.43 -12.19
N GLU A 303 34.26 12.24 -11.75
CA GLU A 303 34.10 13.03 -10.52
C GLU A 303 32.85 13.92 -10.56
N SER A 304 32.52 14.47 -11.73
CA SER A 304 31.31 15.27 -11.94
C SER A 304 30.02 14.49 -11.67
N ARG A 305 29.96 13.20 -12.04
CA ARG A 305 28.79 12.34 -11.79
C ARG A 305 28.63 12.04 -10.30
N LEU A 306 29.74 11.74 -9.62
CA LEU A 306 29.77 11.52 -8.18
C LEU A 306 29.33 12.78 -7.42
N ARG A 307 29.86 13.95 -7.79
CA ARG A 307 29.42 15.24 -7.22
C ARG A 307 27.93 15.48 -7.45
N ALA A 308 27.40 15.19 -8.64
CA ALA A 308 25.97 15.32 -8.91
C ALA A 308 25.10 14.42 -8.02
N ALA A 309 25.53 13.18 -7.73
CA ALA A 309 24.83 12.29 -6.80
C ALA A 309 24.79 12.88 -5.39
N VAL A 310 25.95 13.30 -4.87
CA VAL A 310 26.05 13.89 -3.53
C VAL A 310 25.29 15.22 -3.45
N THR A 311 25.26 16.03 -4.50
CA THR A 311 24.42 17.24 -4.58
C THR A 311 22.94 16.90 -4.42
N ASN A 312 22.43 15.85 -5.08
CA ASN A 312 21.03 15.44 -4.92
C ASN A 312 20.73 15.05 -3.47
N LEU A 313 21.63 14.30 -2.83
CA LEU A 313 21.50 13.89 -1.43
C LEU A 313 21.50 15.09 -0.47
N TYR A 314 22.46 16.01 -0.60
CA TYR A 314 22.53 17.18 0.27
C TYR A 314 21.40 18.18 0.01
N THR A 315 20.84 18.21 -1.20
CA THR A 315 19.62 18.98 -1.47
C THR A 315 18.48 18.47 -0.59
N THR A 316 18.28 17.15 -0.48
CA THR A 316 17.28 16.57 0.41
C THR A 316 17.58 16.85 1.89
N ARG A 317 18.84 16.75 2.34
CA ARG A 317 19.22 17.07 3.74
C ARG A 317 18.92 18.54 4.11
N LEU A 318 19.19 19.47 3.20
CA LEU A 318 18.88 20.89 3.37
C LEU A 318 17.36 21.14 3.42
N LYS A 319 16.59 20.52 2.52
CA LYS A 319 15.12 20.57 2.56
C LYS A 319 14.55 20.02 3.87
N LEU A 320 15.21 19.06 4.51
CA LEU A 320 14.84 18.51 5.82
C LEU A 320 15.29 19.42 7.00
N GLY A 321 16.01 20.50 6.74
CA GLY A 321 16.53 21.41 7.76
C GLY A 321 17.63 20.80 8.62
N MET A 322 18.33 19.77 8.14
CA MET A 322 19.42 19.13 8.89
C MET A 322 20.65 20.02 8.98
N GLU A 323 20.93 20.74 7.91
CA GLU A 323 22.04 21.66 7.77
C GLU A 323 21.53 23.08 7.99
N GLN A 324 21.91 23.71 9.10
CA GLN A 324 21.38 25.01 9.49
C GLN A 324 21.76 26.10 8.51
N ASP A 325 20.73 26.75 7.97
CA ASP A 325 20.85 27.92 7.12
C ASP A 325 20.30 29.14 7.86
N LYS A 326 21.19 30.06 8.24
CA LYS A 326 20.81 31.26 9.02
C LYS A 326 19.95 32.25 8.23
N GLU A 327 19.86 32.08 6.91
CA GLU A 327 19.04 32.93 6.05
C GLU A 327 17.59 32.43 5.94
N LEU A 328 17.30 31.21 6.40
CA LEU A 328 15.97 30.61 6.41
C LEU A 328 15.31 30.73 7.79
N PRO A 329 13.96 30.73 7.86
CA PRO A 329 13.25 30.74 9.13
C PRO A 329 13.53 29.48 9.94
N ASP A 330 13.26 29.52 11.25
CA ASP A 330 13.35 28.33 12.12
C ASP A 330 12.48 27.19 11.56
N ASN A 331 13.02 25.97 11.57
CA ASN A 331 12.27 24.78 11.18
C ASN A 331 11.14 24.51 12.21
N PRO A 332 9.85 24.59 11.82
CA PRO A 332 8.75 24.39 12.77
C PRO A 332 8.71 22.96 13.32
N TYR A 333 9.23 21.99 12.58
CA TYR A 333 9.18 20.57 12.95
C TYR A 333 10.18 20.19 14.05
N ASP A 334 11.20 21.02 14.30
CA ASP A 334 12.18 20.80 15.38
C ASP A 334 11.56 20.97 16.78
N LYS A 335 10.36 21.56 16.85
CA LYS A 335 9.62 21.81 18.11
C LYS A 335 8.66 20.67 18.47
N ILE A 336 8.49 19.66 17.61
CA ILE A 336 7.61 18.52 17.89
C ILE A 336 8.19 17.69 19.04
N PRO A 337 7.48 17.55 20.19
CA PRO A 337 7.98 16.84 21.36
C PRO A 337 7.75 15.33 21.24
N TYR A 338 8.58 14.54 21.92
CA TYR A 338 8.44 13.07 21.96
C TYR A 338 7.10 12.59 22.55
N SER A 339 6.40 13.41 23.34
CA SER A 339 5.11 13.06 23.96
C SER A 339 3.97 12.81 22.97
N VAL A 340 4.13 13.16 21.69
CA VAL A 340 3.15 12.83 20.63
C VAL A 340 3.24 11.38 20.18
N VAL A 341 4.35 10.69 20.45
CA VAL A 341 4.60 9.32 20.00
C VAL A 341 3.67 8.37 20.74
N ASP A 342 2.80 7.69 19.99
CA ASP A 342 1.81 6.73 20.49
C ASP A 342 1.00 7.29 21.67
N SER A 343 0.62 8.57 21.54
CA SER A 343 -0.22 9.29 22.50
C SER A 343 -1.64 8.70 22.57
N VAL A 344 -2.47 9.21 23.49
CA VAL A 344 -3.87 8.78 23.57
C VAL A 344 -4.59 9.08 22.26
N GLU A 345 -4.38 10.28 21.71
CA GLU A 345 -4.97 10.74 20.46
C GLU A 345 -4.51 9.90 19.27
N MET A 346 -3.23 9.50 19.23
CA MET A 346 -2.73 8.62 18.16
C MET A 346 -3.33 7.22 18.24
N ARG A 347 -3.53 6.68 19.46
CA ARG A 347 -4.21 5.38 19.64
C ARG A 347 -5.69 5.44 19.29
N GLU A 348 -6.39 6.51 19.64
CA GLU A 348 -7.78 6.73 19.24
C GLU A 348 -7.89 6.85 17.70
N PHE A 349 -6.95 7.56 17.08
CA PHE A 349 -6.88 7.63 15.63
C PHE A 349 -6.57 6.27 15.00
N ASN A 350 -5.66 5.48 15.58
CA ASN A 350 -5.36 4.11 15.15
C ASN A 350 -6.60 3.21 15.16
N GLU A 351 -7.39 3.26 16.23
CA GLU A 351 -8.66 2.54 16.34
C GLU A 351 -9.63 2.96 15.24
N SER A 352 -9.82 4.27 15.04
CA SER A 352 -10.70 4.80 13.99
C SER A 352 -10.24 4.43 12.57
N VAL A 353 -8.93 4.40 12.32
CA VAL A 353 -8.38 3.95 11.03
C VAL A 353 -8.73 2.46 10.84
N SER A 354 -8.50 1.63 11.85
CA SER A 354 -8.78 0.19 11.82
C SER A 354 -10.24 -0.09 11.45
N GLU A 355 -11.20 0.61 12.07
CA GLU A 355 -12.64 0.49 11.79
C GLU A 355 -13.01 0.75 10.31
N LYS A 356 -12.24 1.61 9.63
CA LYS A 356 -12.49 2.00 8.23
C LYS A 356 -11.94 0.99 7.21
N THR A 357 -11.10 0.04 7.65
CA THR A 357 -10.40 -0.90 6.76
C THR A 357 -11.10 -2.25 6.61
N PHE A 358 -12.00 -2.61 7.52
CA PHE A 358 -12.59 -3.95 7.55
C PHE A 358 -13.61 -4.12 6.44
N VAL A 359 -13.54 -5.26 5.74
CA VAL A 359 -14.41 -5.57 4.61
C VAL A 359 -15.33 -6.73 4.98
N LEU A 360 -16.63 -6.47 5.04
CA LEU A 360 -17.62 -7.53 5.25
C LEU A 360 -17.87 -8.25 3.91
N LEU A 361 -17.47 -9.51 3.84
CA LEU A 361 -17.51 -10.32 2.60
C LEU A 361 -18.78 -11.14 2.46
N LYS A 362 -19.37 -11.54 3.59
CA LYS A 362 -20.63 -12.28 3.65
C LYS A 362 -21.32 -11.95 4.97
N ASN A 363 -22.63 -11.81 4.94
CA ASN A 363 -23.46 -11.75 6.14
C ASN A 363 -24.88 -12.26 5.83
N ASN A 364 -25.36 -13.23 6.60
CA ASN A 364 -26.74 -13.74 6.48
C ASN A 364 -27.72 -13.06 7.45
N GLY A 365 -27.31 -11.95 8.07
CA GLY A 365 -28.08 -11.22 9.09
C GLY A 365 -27.69 -11.53 10.53
N ILE A 366 -26.66 -12.36 10.76
CA ILE A 366 -26.11 -12.61 12.11
C ILE A 366 -25.40 -11.37 12.67
N LEU A 367 -24.72 -10.60 11.81
CA LEU A 367 -24.06 -9.35 12.20
C LEU A 367 -24.98 -8.15 11.91
N PRO A 368 -25.03 -7.14 12.80
CA PRO A 368 -24.29 -7.08 14.07
C PRO A 368 -24.86 -8.00 15.15
N LEU A 369 -23.98 -8.50 16.01
CA LEU A 369 -24.33 -9.33 17.15
C LEU A 369 -25.11 -8.54 18.19
N ASN A 370 -26.18 -9.15 18.73
CA ASN A 370 -26.95 -8.55 19.82
C ASN A 370 -26.41 -9.06 21.17
N ARG A 371 -25.61 -8.23 21.85
CA ARG A 371 -25.03 -8.53 23.17
C ARG A 371 -26.05 -9.01 24.21
N GLU A 372 -27.27 -8.46 24.23
CA GLU A 372 -28.28 -8.81 25.24
C GLU A 372 -28.81 -10.24 25.09
N LYS A 373 -28.71 -10.81 23.88
CA LYS A 373 -29.14 -12.17 23.57
C LYS A 373 -28.04 -13.21 23.77
N LEU A 374 -26.81 -12.79 24.03
CA LEU A 374 -25.67 -13.68 24.20
C LEU A 374 -25.42 -13.96 25.69
N ARG A 375 -25.01 -15.20 25.96
CA ARG A 375 -24.54 -15.69 27.25
C ARG A 375 -23.11 -16.20 27.14
N THR A 376 -22.77 -16.86 26.03
CA THR A 376 -21.43 -17.38 25.78
C THR A 376 -21.00 -17.16 24.34
N ILE A 377 -19.78 -16.65 24.14
CA ILE A 377 -19.12 -16.50 22.83
C ILE A 377 -17.86 -17.38 22.84
N ALA A 378 -17.67 -18.18 21.78
CA ALA A 378 -16.39 -18.83 21.53
C ALA A 378 -15.56 -17.99 20.56
N VAL A 379 -14.33 -17.67 20.91
CA VAL A 379 -13.33 -17.04 20.03
C VAL A 379 -12.23 -18.07 19.79
N ILE A 380 -12.20 -18.61 18.57
CA ILE A 380 -11.40 -19.78 18.22
C ILE A 380 -10.45 -19.45 17.07
N GLY A 381 -9.23 -19.98 17.08
CA GLY A 381 -8.33 -19.99 15.93
C GLY A 381 -6.95 -19.40 16.24
N PRO A 382 -5.94 -19.68 15.39
CA PRO A 382 -4.55 -19.29 15.65
C PRO A 382 -4.37 -17.77 15.76
N ASN A 383 -5.27 -17.00 15.15
CA ASN A 383 -5.23 -15.54 15.15
C ASN A 383 -6.18 -14.89 16.19
N ALA A 384 -6.85 -15.68 17.04
CA ALA A 384 -7.76 -15.17 18.05
C ALA A 384 -7.05 -14.29 19.09
N ASP A 385 -5.95 -14.80 19.66
CA ASP A 385 -5.14 -14.13 20.69
C ASP A 385 -3.70 -13.91 20.19
N SER A 386 -3.56 -13.39 18.97
CA SER A 386 -2.25 -13.20 18.32
C SER A 386 -1.96 -11.73 18.07
N ARG A 387 -0.87 -11.22 18.66
CA ARG A 387 -0.34 -9.89 18.34
C ARG A 387 0.31 -9.83 16.96
N ARG A 388 0.89 -10.94 16.49
CA ARG A 388 1.53 -11.01 15.18
C ARG A 388 0.51 -10.83 14.05
N ALA A 389 -0.70 -11.35 14.26
CA ALA A 389 -1.82 -11.18 13.35
C ALA A 389 -2.38 -9.74 13.33
N LEU A 390 -1.87 -8.82 14.15
CA LEU A 390 -2.28 -7.42 14.12
C LEU A 390 -1.39 -6.56 13.23
N VAL A 391 -0.09 -6.88 13.14
CA VAL A 391 0.92 -5.87 12.82
C VAL A 391 1.46 -5.91 11.38
N GLY A 392 1.42 -7.05 10.69
CA GLY A 392 2.15 -7.18 9.43
C GLY A 392 3.67 -7.11 9.63
N ASN A 393 4.42 -6.63 8.63
CA ASN A 393 5.87 -6.39 8.73
C ASN A 393 6.18 -4.89 8.60
N TYR A 394 7.45 -4.51 8.75
CA TYR A 394 7.90 -3.10 8.77
C TYR A 394 7.17 -2.25 9.83
N GLU A 395 6.94 -2.85 11.00
CA GLU A 395 6.22 -2.25 12.11
C GLU A 395 7.13 -1.60 13.16
N GLY A 396 6.54 -0.67 13.93
CA GLY A 396 7.10 -0.17 15.18
C GLY A 396 6.65 -1.01 16.38
N THR A 397 6.93 -0.54 17.59
CA THR A 397 6.45 -1.19 18.82
C THR A 397 5.31 -0.37 19.44
N ALA A 398 4.08 -0.86 19.45
CA ALA A 398 2.99 -0.15 20.13
C ALA A 398 3.15 -0.22 21.67
N SER A 399 2.74 0.83 22.38
CA SER A 399 2.65 0.86 23.85
C SER A 399 1.65 -0.16 24.39
N ARG A 400 0.59 -0.46 23.62
CA ARG A 400 -0.40 -1.49 23.92
C ARG A 400 -0.96 -2.10 22.63
N TYR A 401 -1.00 -3.41 22.60
CA TYR A 401 -1.71 -4.21 21.59
C TYR A 401 -3.00 -4.74 22.19
N ILE A 402 -4.03 -4.87 21.36
CA ILE A 402 -5.30 -5.48 21.72
C ILE A 402 -5.66 -6.52 20.67
N THR A 403 -5.55 -7.80 21.04
CA THR A 403 -5.92 -8.94 20.18
C THR A 403 -7.42 -9.01 19.95
N ILE A 404 -7.86 -9.82 18.99
CA ILE A 404 -9.29 -9.99 18.71
C ILE A 404 -10.03 -10.51 19.94
N SER A 405 -9.48 -11.50 20.65
CA SER A 405 -10.06 -12.00 21.89
C SER A 405 -10.10 -10.94 22.99
N GLU A 406 -9.01 -10.20 23.20
CA GLU A 406 -8.96 -9.11 24.20
C GLU A 406 -9.99 -8.02 23.89
N GLY A 407 -10.13 -7.63 22.62
CA GLY A 407 -11.12 -6.63 22.20
C GLY A 407 -12.56 -7.07 22.44
N ILE A 408 -12.90 -8.33 22.14
CA ILE A 408 -14.23 -8.90 22.40
C ILE A 408 -14.47 -8.98 23.91
N GLN A 409 -13.50 -9.47 24.69
CA GLN A 409 -13.56 -9.56 26.16
C GLN A 409 -13.80 -8.18 26.79
N ASP A 410 -13.01 -7.17 26.41
CA ASP A 410 -13.15 -5.80 26.90
C ASP A 410 -14.53 -5.22 26.56
N TYR A 411 -15.06 -5.52 25.36
CA TYR A 411 -16.35 -5.00 24.91
C TYR A 411 -17.53 -5.58 25.69
N VAL A 412 -17.57 -6.91 25.89
CA VAL A 412 -18.71 -7.58 26.56
C VAL A 412 -18.58 -7.59 28.08
N GLY A 413 -17.39 -7.39 28.63
CA GLY A 413 -17.10 -7.48 30.06
C GLY A 413 -17.63 -8.76 30.69
N ASP A 414 -18.00 -8.70 31.98
CA ASP A 414 -18.47 -9.89 32.71
C ASP A 414 -19.92 -10.32 32.36
N SER A 415 -20.59 -9.60 31.46
CA SER A 415 -22.01 -9.87 31.12
C SER A 415 -22.20 -11.05 30.16
N VAL A 416 -21.16 -11.41 29.41
CA VAL A 416 -21.15 -12.52 28.46
C VAL A 416 -19.86 -13.30 28.67
N ARG A 417 -19.95 -14.62 28.82
CA ARG A 417 -18.78 -15.48 28.98
C ARG A 417 -18.04 -15.60 27.64
N VAL A 418 -16.74 -15.32 27.64
CA VAL A 418 -15.90 -15.52 26.44
C VAL A 418 -15.00 -16.72 26.66
N LEU A 419 -15.13 -17.73 25.80
CA LEU A 419 -14.23 -18.87 25.73
C LEU A 419 -13.19 -18.58 24.63
N VAL A 420 -11.91 -18.74 24.92
CA VAL A 420 -10.83 -18.51 23.93
C VAL A 420 -10.05 -19.80 23.72
N SER A 421 -9.79 -20.17 22.47
CA SER A 421 -8.90 -21.27 22.12
C SER A 421 -8.15 -21.00 20.83
N GLU A 422 -6.89 -21.42 20.80
CA GLU A 422 -6.07 -21.40 19.59
C GLU A 422 -6.63 -22.36 18.52
N GLY A 423 -7.26 -23.47 18.93
CA GLY A 423 -7.78 -24.50 18.01
C GLY A 423 -6.67 -25.31 17.30
N CYS A 424 -5.82 -24.65 16.51
CA CYS A 424 -4.68 -25.26 15.80
C CYS A 424 -3.49 -24.28 15.72
N ASP A 425 -2.31 -24.79 15.36
CA ASP A 425 -1.19 -23.92 14.96
C ASP A 425 -1.53 -23.21 13.64
N LEU A 426 -0.91 -22.05 13.40
CA LEU A 426 -1.17 -21.23 12.21
C LEU A 426 -0.91 -21.99 10.90
N TYR A 427 0.15 -22.80 10.82
CA TYR A 427 0.52 -23.48 9.57
C TYR A 427 1.04 -24.91 9.74
N LYS A 428 1.43 -25.33 10.95
CA LYS A 428 1.97 -26.68 11.15
C LYS A 428 0.88 -27.74 11.17
N GLU A 429 1.17 -28.88 10.53
CA GLU A 429 0.34 -30.08 10.61
C GLU A 429 0.64 -30.89 11.87
N ASN A 430 -0.37 -31.64 12.37
CA ASN A 430 -0.28 -32.54 13.51
C ASN A 430 0.25 -31.87 14.80
N TRP A 431 0.10 -30.55 14.93
CA TRP A 431 0.63 -29.80 16.07
C TRP A 431 0.00 -30.28 17.37
N LYS A 432 0.82 -30.94 18.21
CA LYS A 432 0.44 -31.53 19.51
C LYS A 432 -0.90 -32.31 19.50
N LYS A 433 -1.21 -32.98 18.38
CA LYS A 433 -2.39 -33.86 18.17
C LYS A 433 -3.76 -33.18 18.43
N ASN A 434 -4.05 -32.14 17.65
CA ASN A 434 -5.37 -31.71 17.17
C ASN A 434 -6.47 -31.43 18.24
N ARG A 435 -6.67 -30.15 18.58
CA ARG A 435 -7.67 -29.69 19.59
C ARG A 435 -9.10 -29.61 19.04
N ILE A 436 -9.45 -30.40 18.02
CA ILE A 436 -10.80 -30.41 17.44
C ILE A 436 -11.90 -30.73 18.46
N ALA A 437 -11.61 -31.55 19.46
CA ALA A 437 -12.55 -31.80 20.56
C ALA A 437 -12.85 -30.52 21.37
N GLU A 438 -11.82 -29.72 21.67
CA GLU A 438 -11.95 -28.42 22.34
C GLU A 438 -12.78 -27.44 21.48
N VAL A 439 -12.51 -27.40 20.17
CA VAL A 439 -13.28 -26.56 19.22
C VAL A 439 -14.76 -26.95 19.22
N ARG A 440 -15.08 -28.25 19.16
CA ARG A 440 -16.46 -28.76 19.19
C ARG A 440 -17.16 -28.45 20.51
N GLU A 441 -16.48 -28.68 21.64
CA GLU A 441 -17.01 -28.37 22.98
C GLU A 441 -17.33 -26.88 23.11
N MET A 442 -16.40 -26.00 22.74
CA MET A 442 -16.61 -24.56 22.81
C MET A 442 -17.75 -24.10 21.91
N ALA A 443 -17.83 -24.65 20.69
CA ALA A 443 -18.93 -24.35 19.79
C ALA A 443 -20.27 -24.77 20.40
N GLU A 444 -20.40 -26.02 20.87
CA GLU A 444 -21.62 -26.53 21.49
C GLU A 444 -22.10 -25.65 22.67
N MET A 445 -21.14 -25.21 23.51
CA MET A 445 -21.39 -24.40 24.70
C MET A 445 -21.64 -22.91 24.44
N SER A 446 -21.47 -22.45 23.19
CA SER A 446 -21.58 -21.03 22.81
C SER A 446 -22.85 -20.73 22.02
N ASP A 447 -23.28 -19.47 22.09
CA ASP A 447 -24.39 -18.97 21.28
C ASP A 447 -23.93 -18.60 19.86
N VAL A 448 -22.67 -18.21 19.73
CA VAL A 448 -21.99 -17.85 18.48
C VAL A 448 -20.50 -18.21 18.56
N VAL A 449 -19.93 -18.62 17.42
CA VAL A 449 -18.49 -18.87 17.25
C VAL A 449 -17.88 -17.77 16.39
N ILE A 450 -16.86 -17.10 16.92
CA ILE A 450 -15.99 -16.18 16.20
C ILE A 450 -14.71 -16.92 15.86
N LEU A 451 -14.52 -17.26 14.60
CA LEU A 451 -13.40 -18.07 14.12
C LEU A 451 -12.35 -17.19 13.43
N CYS A 452 -11.20 -17.01 14.06
CA CYS A 452 -10.11 -16.14 13.63
C CYS A 452 -9.04 -16.96 12.88
N LEU A 453 -9.06 -16.88 11.56
CA LEU A 453 -8.21 -17.66 10.65
C LEU A 453 -7.32 -16.72 9.82
N GLY A 454 -6.42 -17.28 9.00
CA GLY A 454 -5.65 -16.56 7.99
C GLY A 454 -4.16 -16.81 8.10
N LEU A 455 -3.38 -15.73 8.08
CA LEU A 455 -1.93 -15.69 8.03
C LEU A 455 -1.37 -14.80 9.15
N ASP A 456 -0.05 -14.70 9.23
CA ASP A 456 0.65 -13.61 9.88
C ASP A 456 1.93 -13.26 9.11
N ALA A 457 2.60 -12.17 9.48
CA ALA A 457 3.83 -11.72 8.82
C ALA A 457 5.02 -12.69 8.96
N GLY A 458 4.85 -13.79 9.69
CA GLY A 458 5.81 -14.88 9.76
C GLY A 458 5.68 -15.94 8.68
N ILE A 459 4.60 -15.92 7.91
CA ILE A 459 4.39 -16.89 6.81
C ILE A 459 3.98 -16.21 5.49
N GLU A 460 3.74 -14.91 5.51
CA GLU A 460 3.78 -14.06 4.33
C GLU A 460 4.60 -12.80 4.62
N GLY A 461 5.57 -12.48 3.76
CA GLY A 461 6.38 -11.28 3.91
C GLY A 461 7.65 -11.31 3.08
N GLU A 462 8.64 -10.54 3.50
CA GLU A 462 9.91 -10.40 2.79
C GLU A 462 10.82 -11.62 2.99
N GLN A 463 11.58 -12.00 1.95
CA GLN A 463 12.66 -12.99 2.09
C GLN A 463 13.66 -12.56 3.18
N GLY A 464 13.82 -13.41 4.21
CA GLY A 464 14.78 -13.19 5.29
C GLY A 464 14.19 -12.54 6.55
N ASP A 465 12.93 -12.12 6.54
CA ASP A 465 12.21 -11.75 7.77
C ASP A 465 12.05 -12.97 8.69
N ALA A 466 12.08 -12.74 10.01
CA ALA A 466 12.02 -13.79 11.01
C ALA A 466 10.69 -14.57 10.95
N GLY A 467 10.73 -15.76 10.34
CA GLY A 467 9.58 -16.64 10.12
C GLY A 467 9.44 -17.12 8.68
N ASN A 468 9.96 -16.38 7.71
CA ASN A 468 9.79 -16.64 6.27
C ASN A 468 10.71 -17.74 5.70
N ASP A 469 11.13 -18.70 6.53
CA ASP A 469 11.91 -19.87 6.11
C ASP A 469 11.08 -20.76 5.15
N PHE A 470 9.75 -20.69 5.24
CA PHE A 470 8.83 -21.39 4.34
C PHE A 470 8.63 -20.56 3.06
N ALA A 471 9.33 -20.97 1.98
CA ALA A 471 9.23 -20.38 0.64
C ALA A 471 9.59 -18.88 0.51
N SER A 472 10.45 -18.36 1.39
CA SER A 472 10.89 -16.95 1.37
C SER A 472 9.73 -15.95 1.54
N GLY A 473 8.64 -16.36 2.18
CA GLY A 473 7.45 -15.55 2.42
C GLY A 473 6.39 -15.61 1.31
N ASP A 474 6.68 -16.19 0.14
CA ASP A 474 5.65 -16.43 -0.88
C ASP A 474 4.78 -17.63 -0.53
N LYS A 475 3.50 -17.55 -0.89
CA LYS A 475 2.54 -18.62 -0.62
C LYS A 475 2.54 -19.66 -1.74
N PRO A 476 2.55 -20.97 -1.42
CA PRO A 476 2.52 -22.03 -2.43
C PRO A 476 1.15 -22.13 -3.13
N ASP A 477 0.07 -21.87 -2.40
CA ASP A 477 -1.29 -21.75 -2.92
C ASP A 477 -2.09 -20.69 -2.14
N LEU A 478 -3.40 -20.59 -2.37
CA LEU A 478 -4.29 -19.63 -1.70
C LEU A 478 -5.11 -20.26 -0.56
N LYS A 479 -4.84 -21.51 -0.17
CA LYS A 479 -5.61 -22.18 0.88
C LYS A 479 -5.23 -21.63 2.24
N LEU A 480 -6.12 -21.82 3.20
CA LEU A 480 -5.76 -21.66 4.62
C LEU A 480 -4.66 -22.68 4.97
N PRO A 481 -3.55 -22.24 5.59
CA PRO A 481 -2.43 -23.11 5.89
C PRO A 481 -2.72 -24.05 7.06
N GLY A 482 -1.94 -25.12 7.14
CA GLY A 482 -2.00 -26.10 8.22
C GLY A 482 -3.39 -26.71 8.41
N GLU A 483 -3.84 -26.77 9.66
CA GLU A 483 -5.08 -27.45 10.06
C GLU A 483 -6.28 -26.50 10.20
N GLN A 484 -6.14 -25.24 9.76
CA GLN A 484 -7.18 -24.22 9.90
C GLN A 484 -8.52 -24.60 9.25
N ASN A 485 -8.49 -25.28 8.09
CA ASN A 485 -9.70 -25.81 7.48
C ASN A 485 -10.40 -26.86 8.35
N GLN A 486 -9.66 -27.66 9.14
CA GLN A 486 -10.27 -28.68 10.00
C GLN A 486 -11.05 -28.04 11.15
N ILE A 487 -10.52 -26.97 11.76
CA ILE A 487 -11.24 -26.26 12.82
C ILE A 487 -12.42 -25.45 12.28
N LEU A 488 -12.35 -24.95 11.03
CA LEU A 488 -13.48 -24.36 10.32
C LEU A 488 -14.62 -25.38 10.15
N GLU A 489 -14.31 -26.55 9.62
CA GLU A 489 -15.29 -27.63 9.45
C GLU A 489 -15.90 -28.04 10.81
N ALA A 490 -15.08 -28.25 11.84
CA ALA A 490 -15.57 -28.61 13.16
C ALA A 490 -16.47 -27.55 13.81
N ALA A 491 -16.17 -26.27 13.62
CA ALA A 491 -17.04 -25.19 14.09
C ALA A 491 -18.37 -25.14 13.31
N LEU A 492 -18.32 -25.27 11.98
CA LEU A 492 -19.51 -25.27 11.12
C LEU A 492 -20.44 -26.46 11.40
N ASP A 493 -19.87 -27.64 11.68
CA ASP A 493 -20.61 -28.87 11.97
C ASP A 493 -21.36 -28.82 13.32
N SER A 494 -21.05 -27.85 14.19
CA SER A 494 -21.76 -27.66 15.46
C SER A 494 -23.21 -27.20 15.30
N GLY A 495 -23.59 -26.68 14.13
CA GLY A 495 -24.89 -26.07 13.86
C GLY A 495 -25.09 -24.68 14.51
N LYS A 496 -24.08 -24.14 15.19
CA LYS A 496 -24.10 -22.77 15.73
C LYS A 496 -23.78 -21.74 14.63
N PRO A 497 -24.21 -20.48 14.77
CA PRO A 497 -23.74 -19.41 13.90
C PRO A 497 -22.22 -19.26 14.02
N VAL A 498 -21.52 -19.37 12.88
CA VAL A 498 -20.07 -19.16 12.77
C VAL A 498 -19.81 -17.87 12.00
N VAL A 499 -19.08 -16.94 12.63
CA VAL A 499 -18.55 -15.71 12.03
C VAL A 499 -17.06 -15.92 11.82
N VAL A 500 -16.60 -15.88 10.58
CA VAL A 500 -15.17 -16.03 10.24
C VAL A 500 -14.52 -14.66 10.13
N LEU A 501 -13.45 -14.44 10.88
CA LEU A 501 -12.57 -13.28 10.77
C LEU A 501 -11.26 -13.71 10.13
N LEU A 502 -10.93 -13.11 8.99
CA LEU A 502 -9.70 -13.38 8.26
C LEU A 502 -8.68 -12.30 8.57
N LEU A 503 -7.62 -12.68 9.28
CA LEU A 503 -6.45 -11.85 9.51
C LEU A 503 -5.37 -12.32 8.53
N SER A 504 -5.25 -11.61 7.41
CA SER A 504 -4.27 -11.89 6.36
C SER A 504 -4.03 -10.63 5.54
N GLY A 505 -2.81 -10.43 5.09
CA GLY A 505 -2.48 -9.42 4.10
C GLY A 505 -2.86 -9.83 2.68
N SER A 506 -2.77 -11.13 2.38
CA SER A 506 -3.12 -11.67 1.06
C SER A 506 -4.55 -12.19 0.96
N ALA A 507 -5.02 -12.29 -0.29
CA ALA A 507 -6.25 -12.98 -0.64
C ALA A 507 -6.15 -14.50 -0.42
N LEU A 508 -7.16 -15.09 0.22
CA LEU A 508 -7.26 -16.52 0.51
C LEU A 508 -8.52 -17.13 -0.10
N ALA A 509 -8.40 -18.34 -0.64
CA ALA A 509 -9.47 -19.13 -1.24
C ALA A 509 -10.35 -19.80 -0.15
N VAL A 510 -11.17 -19.02 0.54
CA VAL A 510 -12.03 -19.44 1.66
C VAL A 510 -13.41 -19.94 1.21
N ASN A 511 -13.44 -20.83 0.21
CA ASN A 511 -14.68 -21.31 -0.44
C ASN A 511 -15.69 -21.89 0.57
N THR A 512 -15.25 -22.74 1.49
CA THR A 512 -16.09 -23.35 2.53
C THR A 512 -16.77 -22.30 3.42
N ALA A 513 -16.04 -21.25 3.82
CA ALA A 513 -16.60 -20.17 4.63
C ALA A 513 -17.65 -19.39 3.84
N GLN A 514 -17.38 -19.07 2.57
CA GLN A 514 -18.35 -18.42 1.69
C GLN A 514 -19.62 -19.24 1.52
N GLU A 515 -19.54 -20.58 1.49
CA GLU A 515 -20.72 -21.43 1.36
C GLU A 515 -21.49 -21.53 2.68
N ARG A 516 -20.81 -21.83 3.79
CA ARG A 516 -21.45 -22.32 5.01
C ARG A 516 -21.45 -21.38 6.22
N ALA A 517 -20.49 -20.45 6.31
CA ALA A 517 -20.42 -19.55 7.47
C ALA A 517 -21.58 -18.54 7.48
N ALA A 518 -21.98 -18.08 8.66
CA ALA A 518 -23.04 -17.09 8.82
C ALA A 518 -22.57 -15.69 8.38
N ALA A 519 -21.30 -15.36 8.68
CA ALA A 519 -20.63 -14.18 8.16
C ALA A 519 -19.14 -14.43 7.92
N VAL A 520 -18.55 -13.66 7.01
CA VAL A 520 -17.11 -13.64 6.72
C VAL A 520 -16.66 -12.18 6.65
N MET A 521 -15.62 -11.83 7.39
CA MET A 521 -15.04 -10.48 7.39
C MET A 521 -13.53 -10.55 7.19
N GLN A 522 -13.02 -9.75 6.26
CA GLN A 522 -11.59 -9.52 6.07
C GLN A 522 -11.13 -8.41 7.01
N CYS A 523 -10.25 -8.75 7.94
CA CYS A 523 -9.72 -7.85 8.97
C CYS A 523 -8.28 -7.39 8.68
N TRP A 524 -7.64 -7.92 7.63
CA TRP A 524 -6.27 -7.59 7.25
C TRP A 524 -5.27 -7.82 8.39
N TYR A 525 -4.21 -7.01 8.44
CA TYR A 525 -3.44 -6.75 9.66
C TYR A 525 -3.91 -5.41 10.22
N PRO A 526 -4.80 -5.42 11.23
CA PRO A 526 -5.60 -4.25 11.62
C PRO A 526 -4.87 -3.25 12.52
N GLY A 527 -3.57 -3.39 12.77
CA GLY A 527 -2.82 -2.51 13.65
C GLY A 527 -3.09 -2.78 15.14
N ALA A 528 -2.41 -2.01 16.00
CA ALA A 528 -2.33 -2.29 17.43
C ALA A 528 -3.68 -2.20 18.18
N GLN A 529 -4.63 -1.37 17.69
CA GLN A 529 -5.97 -1.26 18.25
C GLN A 529 -7.01 -2.13 17.50
N GLY A 530 -6.58 -3.00 16.58
CA GLY A 530 -7.45 -3.76 15.71
C GLY A 530 -8.49 -4.64 16.41
N GLY A 531 -8.16 -5.20 17.57
CA GLY A 531 -9.12 -5.97 18.39
C GLY A 531 -10.30 -5.14 18.89
N ARG A 532 -10.07 -3.88 19.29
CA ARG A 532 -11.16 -2.97 19.70
C ARG A 532 -12.08 -2.65 18.53
N ALA A 533 -11.48 -2.31 17.38
CA ALA A 533 -12.23 -2.05 16.15
C ALA A 533 -13.06 -3.27 15.72
N ALA A 534 -12.49 -4.47 15.79
CA ALA A 534 -13.20 -5.71 15.49
C ALA A 534 -14.42 -5.90 16.38
N ALA A 535 -14.29 -5.70 17.70
CA ALA A 535 -15.42 -5.82 18.61
C ALA A 535 -16.51 -4.78 18.32
N ARG A 536 -16.14 -3.51 18.12
CA ARG A 536 -17.09 -2.42 17.81
C ARG A 536 -17.88 -2.70 16.53
N ILE A 537 -17.24 -3.28 15.51
CA ILE A 537 -17.91 -3.70 14.29
C ILE A 537 -18.80 -4.92 14.53
N LEU A 538 -18.30 -5.97 15.20
CA LEU A 538 -19.07 -7.19 15.46
C LEU A 538 -20.38 -6.90 16.20
N PHE A 539 -20.38 -5.92 17.11
CA PHE A 539 -21.56 -5.55 17.91
C PHE A 539 -22.34 -4.34 17.34
N GLY A 540 -21.99 -3.85 16.16
CA GLY A 540 -22.78 -2.84 15.44
C GLY A 540 -22.68 -1.42 15.98
N GLU A 541 -21.65 -1.11 16.76
CA GLU A 541 -21.35 0.28 17.12
C GLU A 541 -20.86 1.09 15.91
N VAL A 542 -20.16 0.41 15.00
CA VAL A 542 -19.72 0.95 13.71
C VAL A 542 -20.07 -0.04 12.61
N SER A 543 -20.61 0.45 11.49
CA SER A 543 -20.82 -0.38 10.30
C SER A 543 -19.50 -0.59 9.57
N PRO A 544 -19.20 -1.82 9.09
CA PRO A 544 -18.07 -2.02 8.19
C PRO A 544 -18.28 -1.19 6.92
N GLN A 545 -17.18 -0.67 6.38
CA GLN A 545 -17.19 0.30 5.28
C GLN A 545 -15.99 0.14 4.31
N GLY A 546 -15.16 -0.88 4.52
CA GLY A 546 -14.04 -1.18 3.63
C GLY A 546 -14.50 -1.90 2.36
N HIS A 547 -13.70 -1.77 1.30
CA HIS A 547 -13.86 -2.47 0.02
C HIS A 547 -12.56 -3.19 -0.34
N LEU A 548 -12.64 -4.32 -1.04
CA LEU A 548 -11.45 -5.09 -1.39
C LEU A 548 -10.53 -4.36 -2.39
N PRO A 549 -9.25 -4.09 -2.06
CA PRO A 549 -8.27 -3.54 -2.99
C PRO A 549 -7.61 -4.63 -3.87
N VAL A 550 -8.02 -5.90 -3.71
CA VAL A 550 -7.50 -7.07 -4.42
C VAL A 550 -8.62 -8.07 -4.71
N THR A 551 -8.47 -8.83 -5.79
CA THR A 551 -9.40 -9.90 -6.14
C THR A 551 -9.11 -11.17 -5.35
N PHE A 552 -10.15 -11.79 -4.77
CA PHE A 552 -10.05 -13.10 -4.14
C PHE A 552 -10.41 -14.18 -5.16
N TYR A 553 -9.46 -15.05 -5.44
CA TYR A 553 -9.61 -16.16 -6.39
C TYR A 553 -10.16 -17.41 -5.68
N LYS A 554 -10.85 -18.27 -6.44
CA LYS A 554 -11.37 -19.56 -5.92
C LYS A 554 -10.27 -20.61 -5.76
N SER A 555 -9.21 -20.54 -6.55
CA SER A 555 -8.03 -21.40 -6.49
C SER A 555 -6.83 -20.75 -7.21
N THR A 556 -5.66 -21.38 -7.15
CA THR A 556 -4.49 -21.02 -7.97
C THR A 556 -4.46 -21.67 -9.34
N GLU A 557 -5.33 -22.64 -9.62
CA GLU A 557 -5.28 -23.48 -10.83
C GLU A 557 -5.48 -22.67 -12.12
N GLU A 558 -6.16 -21.54 -12.01
CA GLU A 558 -6.47 -20.64 -13.12
C GLU A 558 -5.42 -19.52 -13.29
N LEU A 559 -4.50 -19.38 -12.33
CA LEU A 559 -3.46 -18.36 -12.39
C LEU A 559 -2.31 -18.85 -13.27
N PRO A 560 -1.74 -18.00 -14.15
CA PRO A 560 -0.49 -18.30 -14.79
C PRO A 560 0.64 -18.59 -13.80
N GLU A 561 1.74 -19.17 -14.30
CA GLU A 561 2.96 -19.35 -13.52
C GLU A 561 3.36 -18.06 -12.82
N PHE A 562 3.84 -18.16 -11.57
CA PHE A 562 4.14 -16.98 -10.77
C PHE A 562 5.26 -16.12 -11.40
N THR A 563 6.14 -16.74 -12.18
CA THR A 563 7.20 -16.05 -12.95
C THR A 563 6.70 -15.43 -14.26
N ASP A 564 5.47 -15.69 -14.70
CA ASP A 564 4.88 -15.00 -15.86
C ASP A 564 4.43 -13.59 -15.45
N TYR A 565 5.14 -12.61 -16.02
CA TYR A 565 4.95 -11.19 -15.73
C TYR A 565 4.01 -10.47 -16.70
N SER A 566 3.43 -11.19 -17.66
CA SER A 566 2.32 -10.64 -18.44
C SER A 566 1.08 -10.43 -17.57
N MET A 567 0.24 -9.46 -17.95
CA MET A 567 -1.03 -9.21 -17.26
C MET A 567 -2.16 -10.18 -17.65
N LYS A 568 -1.89 -11.19 -18.48
CA LYS A 568 -2.91 -12.13 -18.95
C LYS A 568 -3.51 -12.93 -17.79
N ASN A 569 -4.83 -12.88 -17.65
CA ASN A 569 -5.56 -13.55 -16.56
C ASN A 569 -5.07 -13.16 -15.14
N ARG A 570 -4.59 -11.92 -14.98
CA ARG A 570 -4.20 -11.32 -13.70
C ARG A 570 -5.16 -10.20 -13.33
N THR A 571 -5.37 -10.05 -12.02
CA THR A 571 -6.20 -9.00 -11.41
C THR A 571 -7.62 -8.94 -11.95
N TYR A 572 -8.48 -8.07 -11.41
CA TYR A 572 -9.82 -7.86 -11.96
C TYR A 572 -9.80 -7.33 -13.41
N ARG A 573 -8.71 -6.65 -13.81
CA ARG A 573 -8.57 -6.01 -15.14
C ARG A 573 -8.46 -7.02 -16.29
N TYR A 574 -7.94 -8.22 -16.04
CA TYR A 574 -7.73 -9.22 -17.10
C TYR A 574 -8.19 -10.63 -16.73
N MET A 575 -8.71 -10.85 -15.52
CA MET A 575 -9.34 -12.10 -15.12
C MET A 575 -10.52 -12.44 -16.04
N LYS A 576 -10.60 -13.70 -16.46
CA LYS A 576 -11.68 -14.22 -17.30
C LYS A 576 -12.72 -15.03 -16.54
N GLN A 577 -12.33 -15.57 -15.38
CA GLN A 577 -13.18 -16.41 -14.54
C GLN A 577 -13.92 -15.57 -13.51
N GLU A 578 -14.85 -16.22 -12.80
CA GLU A 578 -15.58 -15.59 -11.71
C GLU A 578 -14.76 -15.60 -10.41
N ALA A 579 -14.54 -14.43 -9.83
CA ALA A 579 -13.88 -14.29 -8.52
C ALA A 579 -14.69 -14.94 -7.38
N LEU A 580 -14.01 -15.33 -6.29
CA LEU A 580 -14.68 -15.64 -5.02
C LEU A 580 -15.30 -14.36 -4.45
N TYR A 581 -14.46 -13.33 -4.31
CA TYR A 581 -14.85 -11.95 -3.99
C TYR A 581 -14.13 -10.99 -4.95
N PRO A 582 -14.85 -10.14 -5.70
CA PRO A 582 -14.23 -9.24 -6.68
C PRO A 582 -13.51 -8.06 -6.04
N PHE A 583 -12.55 -7.46 -6.75
CA PHE A 583 -12.03 -6.11 -6.43
C PHE A 583 -13.18 -5.09 -6.25
N GLY A 584 -13.02 -4.14 -5.34
CA GLY A 584 -13.99 -3.08 -5.05
C GLY A 584 -15.27 -3.57 -4.36
N TYR A 585 -15.32 -4.83 -3.91
CA TYR A 585 -16.46 -5.40 -3.20
C TYR A 585 -16.36 -5.22 -1.68
N GLY A 586 -17.48 -4.92 -1.02
CA GLY A 586 -17.62 -4.88 0.44
C GLY A 586 -19.08 -4.64 0.84
N LEU A 587 -19.55 -5.31 1.89
CA LEU A 587 -20.88 -5.11 2.45
C LEU A 587 -20.84 -4.13 3.63
N THR A 588 -21.99 -3.56 3.96
CA THR A 588 -22.20 -2.73 5.15
C THR A 588 -23.39 -3.27 5.96
N TYR A 589 -23.67 -2.72 7.15
CA TYR A 589 -24.90 -3.03 7.90
C TYR A 589 -26.13 -2.25 7.43
N THR A 590 -25.95 -1.37 6.43
CA THR A 590 -27.04 -0.62 5.79
C THR A 590 -27.11 -0.95 4.31
N SER A 591 -28.06 -0.34 3.60
CA SER A 591 -28.19 -0.44 2.15
C SER A 591 -28.10 0.94 1.52
N PHE A 592 -27.49 1.02 0.34
CA PHE A 592 -27.39 2.25 -0.44
C PHE A 592 -28.08 2.08 -1.78
N SER A 593 -28.82 3.12 -2.20
CA SER A 593 -29.37 3.22 -3.55
C SER A 593 -28.68 4.32 -4.33
N TYR A 594 -28.55 4.10 -5.63
CA TYR A 594 -27.90 4.99 -6.58
C TYR A 594 -28.90 5.35 -7.66
N ASP A 595 -29.11 6.64 -7.91
CA ASP A 595 -29.95 7.11 -9.00
C ASP A 595 -29.44 8.45 -9.56
N ASN A 596 -30.12 8.97 -10.58
CA ASN A 596 -29.80 10.26 -11.21
C ASN A 596 -28.32 10.37 -11.61
N MET A 597 -27.79 9.35 -12.28
CA MET A 597 -26.46 9.43 -12.89
C MET A 597 -26.45 10.52 -13.94
N GLU A 598 -25.50 11.44 -13.82
CA GLU A 598 -25.22 12.48 -14.81
C GLU A 598 -23.75 12.40 -15.22
N CYS A 599 -23.47 12.30 -16.52
CA CYS A 599 -22.12 12.39 -17.05
C CYS A 599 -22.09 13.55 -18.05
N GLY A 600 -21.24 14.55 -17.79
CA GLY A 600 -21.13 15.79 -18.57
C GLY A 600 -20.59 15.63 -20.01
N ALA A 601 -20.57 14.41 -20.55
CA ALA A 601 -19.95 14.04 -21.80
C ALA A 601 -20.96 14.06 -22.96
N GLY A 602 -20.85 15.04 -23.86
CA GLY A 602 -21.44 14.99 -25.20
C GLY A 602 -20.42 14.59 -26.27
N ARG A 603 -20.87 14.09 -27.43
CA ARG A 603 -20.00 13.71 -28.58
C ARG A 603 -19.03 14.84 -29.00
N GLN A 604 -19.42 16.11 -28.78
CA GLN A 604 -18.62 17.29 -29.11
C GLN A 604 -17.45 17.56 -28.13
N THR A 605 -17.56 17.14 -26.87
CA THR A 605 -16.52 17.34 -25.83
C THR A 605 -15.24 16.62 -26.20
N PHE A 606 -15.35 15.53 -26.97
CA PHE A 606 -14.22 14.64 -27.23
C PHE A 606 -13.81 14.49 -28.70
N GLN A 607 -14.57 15.01 -29.68
CA GLN A 607 -14.07 15.21 -31.06
C GLN A 607 -12.87 16.16 -31.15
N LYS A 608 -12.54 16.84 -30.04
CA LYS A 608 -11.37 17.69 -29.88
C LYS A 608 -10.23 17.02 -29.10
N MET A 609 -10.44 15.83 -28.54
CA MET A 609 -9.39 15.10 -27.81
C MET A 609 -8.15 14.92 -28.70
N LYS A 610 -7.12 15.68 -28.39
CA LYS A 610 -5.74 15.39 -28.78
C LYS A 610 -4.99 15.04 -27.51
N ALA A 611 -3.98 14.18 -27.62
CA ALA A 611 -3.08 13.91 -26.50
C ALA A 611 -2.56 15.24 -25.92
N GLY A 612 -2.81 15.48 -24.62
CA GLY A 612 -2.37 16.68 -23.89
C GLY A 612 -3.40 17.80 -23.66
N GLU A 613 -4.65 17.69 -24.14
CA GLU A 613 -5.72 18.62 -23.71
C GLU A 613 -6.30 18.19 -22.34
N LYS A 614 -6.19 19.06 -21.32
CA LYS A 614 -6.69 18.80 -19.97
C LYS A 614 -8.22 18.75 -19.97
N ILE A 615 -8.80 17.59 -19.71
CA ILE A 615 -10.24 17.40 -19.55
C ILE A 615 -10.54 17.11 -18.08
N GLN A 616 -11.67 17.61 -17.61
CA GLN A 616 -12.24 17.25 -16.32
C GLN A 616 -13.72 16.95 -16.55
N LEU A 617 -14.04 15.66 -16.69
CA LEU A 617 -15.40 15.18 -16.91
C LEU A 617 -16.06 14.90 -15.56
N PRO A 618 -17.10 15.66 -15.17
CA PRO A 618 -17.86 15.33 -13.96
C PRO A 618 -18.78 14.13 -14.22
N VAL A 619 -18.68 13.14 -13.34
CA VAL A 619 -19.62 12.02 -13.23
C VAL A 619 -20.29 12.12 -11.86
N SER A 620 -21.58 12.42 -11.85
CA SER A 620 -22.36 12.64 -10.64
C SER A 620 -23.39 11.53 -10.44
N VAL A 621 -23.68 11.20 -9.19
CA VAL A 621 -24.75 10.28 -8.79
C VAL A 621 -25.36 10.75 -7.48
N ARG A 622 -26.67 10.53 -7.29
CA ARG A 622 -27.29 10.68 -5.97
C ARG A 622 -27.19 9.35 -5.24
N VAL A 623 -26.65 9.40 -4.03
CA VAL A 623 -26.50 8.25 -3.12
C VAL A 623 -27.44 8.47 -1.93
N CYS A 624 -28.28 7.48 -1.64
CA CYS A 624 -29.18 7.51 -0.49
C CYS A 624 -28.89 6.31 0.41
N ASN A 625 -28.74 6.56 1.71
CA ASN A 625 -28.71 5.51 2.73
C ASN A 625 -30.14 5.08 3.02
N THR A 626 -30.53 3.92 2.51
CA THR A 626 -31.90 3.40 2.55
C THR A 626 -32.16 2.44 3.72
N GLY A 627 -31.13 2.12 4.49
CA GLY A 627 -31.25 1.27 5.67
C GLY A 627 -31.30 2.06 6.98
N ASN A 628 -30.97 1.38 8.08
CA ASN A 628 -31.17 1.88 9.44
C ASN A 628 -29.85 2.14 10.21
N PHE A 629 -28.70 2.06 9.54
CA PHE A 629 -27.39 2.30 10.13
C PHE A 629 -26.70 3.48 9.45
N ASP A 630 -26.11 4.36 10.25
CA ASP A 630 -25.20 5.39 9.75
C ASP A 630 -23.93 4.72 9.22
N CYS A 631 -23.51 5.05 8.01
CA CYS A 631 -22.34 4.43 7.39
C CYS A 631 -21.73 5.34 6.32
N ALA A 632 -20.43 5.19 6.08
CA ALA A 632 -19.82 5.74 4.89
C ALA A 632 -19.99 4.78 3.71
N GLU A 633 -20.22 5.33 2.53
CA GLU A 633 -20.26 4.64 1.25
C GLU A 633 -19.09 5.08 0.38
N THR A 634 -18.52 4.15 -0.38
CA THR A 634 -17.48 4.42 -1.39
C THR A 634 -18.13 4.36 -2.76
N VAL A 635 -18.37 5.52 -3.36
CA VAL A 635 -18.80 5.62 -4.75
C VAL A 635 -17.60 5.35 -5.64
N GLN A 636 -17.68 4.32 -6.48
CA GLN A 636 -16.63 3.88 -7.38
C GLN A 636 -17.05 4.15 -8.84
N VAL A 637 -16.12 4.64 -9.65
CA VAL A 637 -16.31 4.93 -11.07
C VAL A 637 -15.38 4.09 -11.92
N TYR A 638 -15.97 3.29 -12.81
CA TYR A 638 -15.24 2.40 -13.71
C TYR A 638 -15.42 2.82 -15.17
N VAL A 639 -14.36 2.70 -15.97
CA VAL A 639 -14.38 2.96 -17.41
C VAL A 639 -14.01 1.70 -18.18
N LYS A 640 -14.82 1.37 -19.19
CA LYS A 640 -14.56 0.26 -20.13
C LYS A 640 -14.47 0.81 -21.55
N ALA A 641 -13.33 0.65 -22.20
CA ALA A 641 -13.22 0.84 -23.64
C ALA A 641 -13.97 -0.29 -24.38
N LEU A 642 -14.63 0.05 -25.49
CA LEU A 642 -15.48 -0.88 -26.23
C LEU A 642 -14.76 -1.66 -27.34
N CYS A 643 -13.45 -1.43 -27.53
CA CYS A 643 -12.65 -2.15 -28.52
C CYS A 643 -12.14 -3.51 -28.02
N ASP A 644 -11.89 -4.40 -28.98
CA ASP A 644 -11.34 -5.74 -28.73
C ASP A 644 -9.98 -5.69 -28.01
N GLY A 645 -9.76 -6.63 -27.10
CA GLY A 645 -8.51 -6.75 -26.35
C GLY A 645 -8.30 -5.69 -25.26
N SER A 646 -9.24 -4.78 -25.04
CA SER A 646 -9.19 -3.83 -23.92
C SER A 646 -9.42 -4.53 -22.57
N PRO A 647 -8.82 -4.05 -21.46
CA PRO A 647 -9.05 -4.60 -20.13
C PRO A 647 -10.53 -4.59 -19.73
N ASN A 648 -10.92 -5.43 -18.77
CA ASN A 648 -12.20 -5.34 -18.07
C ASN A 648 -12.41 -3.90 -17.51
N PRO A 649 -13.65 -3.49 -17.17
CA PRO A 649 -13.92 -2.15 -16.65
C PRO A 649 -12.94 -1.77 -15.54
N GLN A 650 -12.23 -0.65 -15.70
CA GLN A 650 -11.10 -0.27 -14.84
C GLN A 650 -11.53 0.85 -13.89
N LEU A 651 -11.14 0.80 -12.61
CA LEU A 651 -11.35 1.88 -11.67
C LEU A 651 -10.60 3.13 -12.17
N LYS A 652 -11.32 4.24 -12.34
CA LYS A 652 -10.76 5.53 -12.79
C LYS A 652 -11.15 6.69 -11.88
N GLY A 653 -11.92 6.42 -10.83
CA GLY A 653 -12.33 7.41 -9.85
C GLY A 653 -13.05 6.77 -8.67
N PHE A 654 -12.94 7.37 -7.49
CA PHE A 654 -13.75 7.03 -6.34
C PHE A 654 -13.99 8.26 -5.46
N GLY A 655 -15.00 8.19 -4.59
CA GLY A 655 -15.28 9.21 -3.60
C GLY A 655 -16.01 8.62 -2.41
N LYS A 656 -15.59 9.01 -1.20
CA LYS A 656 -16.17 8.50 0.04
C LYS A 656 -17.15 9.51 0.64
N VAL A 657 -18.33 9.05 1.04
CA VAL A 657 -19.39 9.90 1.59
C VAL A 657 -20.01 9.28 2.83
N PHE A 658 -20.06 10.02 3.94
CA PHE A 658 -20.79 9.60 5.14
C PHE A 658 -22.26 10.01 5.04
N LEU A 659 -23.16 9.06 5.32
CA LEU A 659 -24.60 9.25 5.28
C LEU A 659 -25.25 8.66 6.53
N LYS A 660 -26.05 9.47 7.22
CA LYS A 660 -26.96 8.96 8.24
C LYS A 660 -28.07 8.11 7.62
N ALA A 661 -28.71 7.26 8.41
CA ALA A 661 -29.89 6.52 7.97
C ALA A 661 -30.94 7.47 7.36
N GLY A 662 -31.38 7.20 6.14
CA GLY A 662 -32.33 8.02 5.38
C GLY A 662 -31.75 9.28 4.73
N GLU A 663 -30.46 9.59 4.91
CA GLU A 663 -29.82 10.74 4.28
C GLU A 663 -29.46 10.46 2.81
N GLU A 664 -29.60 11.48 1.96
CA GLU A 664 -29.13 11.45 0.58
C GLU A 664 -28.16 12.59 0.28
N LYS A 665 -27.14 12.32 -0.55
CA LYS A 665 -26.19 13.32 -1.05
C LYS A 665 -25.89 13.09 -2.53
N GLN A 666 -25.62 14.17 -3.25
CA GLN A 666 -25.01 14.09 -4.57
C GLN A 666 -23.49 13.97 -4.42
N VAL A 667 -22.91 12.99 -5.10
CA VAL A 667 -21.46 12.77 -5.16
C VAL A 667 -21.01 13.00 -6.61
N THR A 668 -19.94 13.77 -6.78
CA THR A 668 -19.33 14.03 -8.09
C THR A 668 -17.88 13.56 -8.07
N VAL A 669 -17.54 12.70 -9.02
CA VAL A 669 -16.18 12.23 -9.28
C VAL A 669 -15.70 12.80 -10.61
N TRP A 670 -14.49 13.34 -10.64
CA TRP A 670 -13.92 13.98 -11.82
C TRP A 670 -12.98 13.02 -12.53
N LEU A 671 -13.25 12.75 -13.81
CA LEU A 671 -12.39 11.93 -14.66
C LEU A 671 -11.51 12.84 -15.53
N SER A 672 -10.20 12.64 -15.49
CA SER A 672 -9.24 13.23 -16.43
C SER A 672 -9.23 12.48 -17.76
N GLU A 673 -8.50 13.00 -18.74
CA GLU A 673 -8.23 12.31 -20.01
C GLU A 673 -7.62 10.91 -19.82
N GLU A 674 -6.77 10.72 -18.80
CA GLU A 674 -6.11 9.47 -18.42
C GLU A 674 -7.11 8.34 -18.08
N ALA A 675 -8.36 8.69 -17.75
CA ALA A 675 -9.43 7.73 -17.55
C ALA A 675 -9.79 6.95 -18.83
N PHE A 676 -9.48 7.51 -19.99
CA PHE A 676 -9.86 6.97 -21.31
C PHE A 676 -8.66 6.50 -22.14
N GLU A 677 -7.44 6.69 -21.64
CA GLU A 677 -6.22 6.26 -22.32
C GLU A 677 -6.10 4.73 -22.39
N LEU A 678 -5.64 4.26 -23.55
CA LEU A 678 -5.20 2.89 -23.80
C LEU A 678 -3.74 2.90 -24.24
N TYR A 679 -3.02 1.81 -24.00
CA TYR A 679 -1.63 1.65 -24.42
C TYR A 679 -1.49 0.62 -25.54
N ASP A 680 -0.77 0.98 -26.60
CA ASP A 680 -0.40 0.06 -27.68
C ASP A 680 0.80 -0.83 -27.30
N GLU A 681 1.18 -1.77 -28.17
CA GLU A 681 2.31 -2.69 -27.93
C GLU A 681 3.67 -1.98 -27.81
N ASN A 682 3.77 -0.73 -28.26
CA ASN A 682 4.97 0.11 -28.12
C ASN A 682 4.94 0.98 -26.85
N GLY A 683 3.88 0.88 -26.04
CA GLY A 683 3.67 1.71 -24.85
C GLY A 683 3.22 3.14 -25.18
N GLN A 684 2.70 3.38 -26.39
CA GLN A 684 2.16 4.68 -26.78
C GLN A 684 0.67 4.78 -26.44
N ILE A 685 0.28 5.96 -25.95
CA ILE A 685 -1.11 6.26 -25.61
C ILE A 685 -1.93 6.43 -26.89
N TYR A 686 -3.11 5.81 -26.92
CA TYR A 686 -4.14 6.05 -27.93
C TYR A 686 -5.54 6.03 -27.30
N PHE A 687 -6.52 6.51 -28.05
CA PHE A 687 -7.94 6.46 -27.70
C PHE A 687 -8.67 5.65 -28.76
N THR A 688 -9.64 4.82 -28.36
CA THR A 688 -10.49 4.11 -29.31
C THR A 688 -11.66 4.97 -29.81
N ASP A 689 -11.98 4.84 -31.10
CA ASP A 689 -13.16 5.44 -31.72
C ASP A 689 -14.44 4.60 -31.52
N GLU A 690 -14.32 3.38 -30.96
CA GLU A 690 -15.45 2.47 -30.72
C GLU A 690 -16.30 2.87 -29.49
N GLY A 691 -15.81 3.85 -28.71
CA GLY A 691 -16.50 4.40 -27.55
C GLY A 691 -16.13 3.74 -26.22
N TYR A 692 -16.75 4.23 -25.16
CA TYR A 692 -16.50 3.82 -23.78
C TYR A 692 -17.82 3.65 -23.02
N THR A 693 -17.84 2.82 -21.99
CA THR A 693 -18.91 2.82 -20.99
C THR A 693 -18.35 3.30 -19.65
N VAL A 694 -19.01 4.29 -19.06
CA VAL A 694 -18.75 4.73 -17.68
C VAL A 694 -19.77 4.07 -16.77
N TYR A 695 -19.30 3.49 -15.68
CA TYR A 695 -20.11 2.89 -14.62
C TYR A 695 -19.91 3.65 -13.32
N ILE A 696 -20.95 3.80 -12.50
CA ILE A 696 -20.90 4.41 -11.18
C ILE A 696 -21.78 3.66 -10.18
N GLY A 697 -21.25 3.35 -9.00
CA GLY A 697 -21.96 2.63 -7.93
C GLY A 697 -21.02 2.20 -6.80
N GLY A 698 -21.48 1.32 -5.90
CA GLY A 698 -20.69 0.84 -4.76
C GLY A 698 -19.76 -0.34 -5.04
N SER A 699 -19.63 -0.79 -6.29
CA SER A 699 -18.75 -1.90 -6.67
C SER A 699 -18.45 -1.89 -8.16
N GLN A 700 -17.51 -2.74 -8.58
CA GLN A 700 -17.22 -2.94 -10.01
C GLN A 700 -18.43 -3.56 -10.75
N PRO A 701 -18.58 -3.31 -12.07
CA PRO A 701 -19.75 -3.74 -12.83
C PRO A 701 -19.71 -5.20 -13.29
N ASP A 702 -19.18 -6.13 -12.49
CA ASP A 702 -19.08 -7.56 -12.81
C ASP A 702 -20.28 -8.38 -12.29
N THR A 703 -20.48 -9.59 -12.84
CA THR A 703 -21.63 -10.45 -12.48
C THR A 703 -21.60 -10.94 -11.04
N ARG A 704 -20.40 -11.21 -10.50
CA ARG A 704 -20.22 -11.69 -9.13
C ARG A 704 -20.53 -10.60 -8.12
N SER A 705 -20.05 -9.37 -8.32
CA SER A 705 -20.40 -8.24 -7.44
C SER A 705 -21.91 -8.06 -7.38
N ARG A 706 -22.59 -8.03 -8.54
CA ARG A 706 -24.07 -7.91 -8.60
C ARG A 706 -24.78 -9.02 -7.83
N THR A 707 -24.28 -10.25 -7.91
CA THR A 707 -24.87 -11.40 -7.21
C THR A 707 -24.69 -11.27 -5.70
N LEU A 708 -23.54 -10.79 -5.26
CA LEU A 708 -23.20 -10.67 -3.84
C LEU A 708 -23.81 -9.44 -3.18
N THR A 709 -23.95 -8.32 -3.89
CA THR A 709 -24.52 -7.07 -3.37
C THR A 709 -26.02 -6.94 -3.59
N GLY A 710 -26.56 -7.62 -4.61
CA GLY A 710 -27.93 -7.40 -5.09
C GLY A 710 -28.13 -6.06 -5.80
N THR A 711 -27.06 -5.32 -6.10
CA THR A 711 -27.08 -4.00 -6.74
C THR A 711 -26.38 -4.02 -8.10
N ILE A 712 -26.78 -3.13 -9.00
CA ILE A 712 -26.17 -2.98 -10.33
C ILE A 712 -25.66 -1.55 -10.44
N PRO A 713 -24.36 -1.33 -10.72
CA PRO A 713 -23.84 0.01 -11.00
C PRO A 713 -24.59 0.65 -12.18
N LEU A 714 -24.92 1.94 -12.03
CA LEU A 714 -25.48 2.73 -13.12
C LEU A 714 -24.44 2.85 -14.23
N ARG A 715 -24.90 2.97 -15.49
CA ARG A 715 -24.01 3.08 -16.64
C ARG A 715 -24.46 4.15 -17.61
N GLN A 716 -23.49 4.73 -18.30
CA GLN A 716 -23.71 5.58 -19.45
C GLN A 716 -22.69 5.26 -20.53
N ASN A 717 -23.18 4.95 -21.74
CA ASN A 717 -22.32 4.79 -22.90
C ASN A 717 -21.91 6.16 -23.43
N LEU A 718 -20.61 6.32 -23.60
CA LEU A 718 -19.98 7.42 -24.29
C LEU A 718 -19.67 6.93 -25.72
N TRP A 719 -20.40 7.49 -26.68
CA TRP A 719 -20.09 7.44 -28.11
C TRP A 719 -20.37 6.09 -28.82
N SER A 720 -21.36 5.31 -28.37
CA SER A 720 -21.91 4.20 -29.16
C SER A 720 -23.14 4.64 -29.97
N GLU A 721 -23.26 4.26 -31.26
CA GLU A 721 -24.53 4.39 -32.03
C GLU A 721 -25.67 3.52 -31.45
N VAL A 722 -25.37 2.69 -30.45
CA VAL A 722 -26.36 1.91 -29.71
C VAL A 722 -27.09 2.82 -28.73
N VAL A 723 -28.27 3.26 -29.16
CA VAL A 723 -29.29 3.92 -28.35
C VAL A 723 -29.49 3.14 -27.04
N ASN A 724 -29.41 3.85 -25.91
CA ASN A 724 -29.81 3.35 -24.59
C ASN A 724 -31.18 2.68 -24.69
N ASN A 725 -31.21 1.35 -24.61
CA ASN A 725 -32.44 0.60 -24.42
C ASN A 725 -32.29 -0.29 -23.18
N THR A 726 -33.05 0.12 -22.16
CA THR A 726 -33.48 -0.57 -20.92
C THR A 726 -32.42 -1.08 -19.97
#